data_AF-K7FEQ4-F1
#
_entry.id   AF-K7FEQ4-F1
#
_cell.length_a   1.000
_cell.length_b   1.000
_cell.length_c   1.000
_cell.angle_alpha   90.00
_cell.angle_beta   90.00
_cell.angle_gamma   90.00
#
_symmetry.space_group_name_H-M   'P 1'
#
loop_
_entity.id
_entity.type
_entity.pdbx_description
1 polymer ?
#
loop_
_entity_poly.entity_id
_entity_poly.type
_entity_poly.pdbx_seq_one_letter_code
_entity_poly.pdbx_strand_id
1 'polypeptide(L)'
;MSFPLLQDSQAVGRLQRTSEIGTSHIIPIFWMTPLEWLEKNMHISVSESLRQSLPLPALQQDAGTNVTPVLSRSAGTWMTPPALLEKSTNTSAEWSVCAKDSAAETDSLLWHCSREHLSVLSRAELEGRLESTLIIIEALSCQLRDWQQSQGPVPHLGPAEQRDVLTQTDIAHPKVEEQLYHDLYLAARERLMALQRNREDEQALQQELEEAREVVKSWSVESQSLLDSANVSLKNLQEDRQALKQQQDQMRALLSLDQSMLDRVATKLKSCLAERDEMRSRAAEALEAKDVASTELELISGKLKEVTAELQDSLAQVDQLTVANSRLGAELSTLLRDLASLQCERDELQENHAALAEEMAQLAREQALLRQKHDRVRQELREMTECREFIDQENRVCREQLTETERELKATLAVLRERSMQFEDQKDAYQHLQKERDTLCEALDCSKVEALGLQLNRDKLLKSALELAQTKGRLLDLTDVLQAALQGEAAAAATSRSIARTPHSMPGSFVGSVLKAVEGKGTDEEAAGGWCTSAEISAEIEESLWETALELRAAVSQLVTVSSQSQKANHNEVQELQAQISEHQHQLESLESRLQAEIDARDANIAKLNKTLQVSFQAEKELQDIMRQQEKQMLQLIDRSGEVTHLKAEVSHLQHLLRRVETEARVLWEEVRGREPSVTTLDAEAVQEKVLLRQEVNKLRELLLETQRDNQEQRRIQEGKLHQTQTLLRSHEAMQEKIKEALSSIPAAVTAGSRELQNLLQYFGLKLREGARDSGDAL
;
A
#
# COMPACT_ATOMS: atom_id res chain seq x y z
N MET A 1 -18.69 35.56 -22.90
CA MET A 1 -20.02 35.80 -22.30
C MET A 1 -19.85 35.90 -20.78
N SER A 2 -20.84 36.45 -20.07
CA SER A 2 -20.62 37.01 -18.72
C SER A 2 -20.69 36.01 -17.57
N PHE A 3 -19.94 36.34 -16.52
CA PHE A 3 -19.97 35.87 -15.12
C PHE A 3 -21.36 36.07 -14.46
N PRO A 4 -21.72 35.36 -13.34
CA PRO A 4 -21.03 35.51 -12.05
C PRO A 4 -20.83 34.24 -11.19
N LEU A 5 -20.09 34.43 -10.08
CA LEU A 5 -19.84 33.44 -9.02
C LEU A 5 -20.90 33.51 -7.90
N LEU A 6 -21.20 32.37 -7.30
CA LEU A 6 -21.30 32.19 -5.84
C LEU A 6 -20.47 30.93 -5.51
N GLN A 7 -19.55 30.87 -4.53
CA GLN A 7 -19.53 31.36 -3.14
C GLN A 7 -20.27 30.43 -2.15
N ASP A 8 -19.77 29.19 -2.03
CA ASP A 8 -20.10 28.30 -0.92
C ASP A 8 -19.38 28.72 0.37
N SER A 9 -20.06 28.55 1.51
CA SER A 9 -19.54 28.92 2.84
C SER A 9 -19.86 27.85 3.89
N GLN A 10 -18.88 27.59 4.75
CA GLN A 10 -18.99 27.07 6.13
C GLN A 10 -20.17 26.12 6.47
N ALA A 11 -19.94 24.80 6.44
CA ALA A 11 -20.85 23.82 7.06
C ALA A 11 -20.15 22.57 7.62
N VAL A 12 -18.98 22.70 8.25
CA VAL A 12 -18.32 21.58 8.96
C VAL A 12 -18.68 21.60 10.44
N GLY A 13 -19.44 20.60 10.89
CA GLY A 13 -19.52 20.22 12.30
C GLY A 13 -20.93 20.12 12.91
N ARG A 14 -21.56 18.93 12.81
CA ARG A 14 -22.35 18.27 13.88
C ARG A 14 -22.90 16.91 13.41
N LEU A 15 -22.23 15.83 13.78
CA LEU A 15 -22.86 14.53 14.01
C LEU A 15 -22.29 13.94 15.29
N GLN A 16 -23.01 14.12 16.40
CA GLN A 16 -22.71 13.48 17.68
C GLN A 16 -23.56 12.21 17.82
N ARG A 17 -22.89 11.12 18.24
CA ARG A 17 -23.44 9.99 19.02
C ARG A 17 -24.91 9.58 18.76
N THR A 18 -25.08 8.53 17.95
CA THR A 18 -26.14 7.53 18.17
C THR A 18 -25.54 6.14 17.94
N SER A 19 -25.14 5.48 19.02
CA SER A 19 -24.58 4.12 19.00
C SER A 19 -24.88 3.41 20.32
N GLU A 20 -26.12 2.96 20.47
CA GLU A 20 -26.60 2.23 21.64
C GLU A 20 -27.55 1.12 21.17
N ILE A 21 -27.69 0.04 21.96
CA ILE A 21 -28.45 -1.18 21.65
C ILE A 21 -27.85 -2.02 20.50
N GLY A 22 -27.06 -3.03 20.87
CA GLY A 22 -26.44 -3.98 19.93
C GLY A 22 -25.73 -5.16 20.62
N THR A 23 -26.17 -5.55 21.82
CA THR A 23 -25.52 -6.57 22.66
C THR A 23 -25.82 -7.98 22.17
N SER A 24 -25.12 -8.44 21.13
CA SER A 24 -25.08 -9.86 20.77
C SER A 24 -24.33 -10.67 21.83
N HIS A 25 -24.87 -11.85 22.17
CA HIS A 25 -24.17 -12.77 23.08
C HIS A 25 -22.94 -13.35 22.37
N ILE A 26 -21.78 -13.23 23.00
CA ILE A 26 -20.58 -13.99 22.61
C ILE A 26 -20.79 -15.44 23.06
N ILE A 27 -21.20 -16.30 22.13
CA ILE A 27 -21.22 -17.75 22.33
C ILE A 27 -19.83 -18.28 21.95
N PRO A 28 -19.02 -18.79 22.90
CA PRO A 28 -17.77 -19.45 22.56
C PRO A 28 -18.06 -20.82 21.97
N ILE A 29 -17.97 -20.95 20.64
CA ILE A 29 -18.03 -22.26 19.96
C ILE A 29 -16.71 -22.99 20.21
N PHE A 30 -16.68 -23.72 21.32
CA PHE A 30 -15.56 -24.58 21.70
C PHE A 30 -15.65 -25.89 20.92
N TRP A 31 -14.71 -26.12 20.01
CA TRP A 31 -14.63 -27.37 19.25
C TRP A 31 -14.05 -28.49 20.12
N MET A 32 -14.89 -29.09 20.96
CA MET A 32 -14.54 -30.33 21.67
C MET A 32 -14.32 -31.47 20.67
N THR A 33 -13.27 -32.26 20.86
CA THR A 33 -12.94 -33.37 19.96
C THR A 33 -13.78 -34.62 20.29
N PRO A 34 -14.05 -35.52 19.33
CA PRO A 34 -14.93 -36.68 19.55
C PRO A 34 -14.46 -37.74 20.58
N LEU A 35 -13.34 -37.51 21.27
CA LEU A 35 -12.75 -38.46 22.24
C LEU A 35 -13.32 -38.30 23.66
N GLU A 36 -13.61 -37.07 24.11
CA GLU A 36 -14.10 -36.80 25.48
C GLU A 36 -15.51 -37.36 25.77
N TRP A 37 -16.28 -37.72 24.73
CA TRP A 37 -17.64 -38.26 24.88
C TRP A 37 -17.66 -39.74 25.29
N LEU A 38 -16.61 -40.51 24.95
CA LEU A 38 -16.55 -41.94 25.24
C LEU A 38 -16.13 -42.25 26.69
N GLU A 39 -15.34 -41.39 27.31
CA GLU A 39 -14.77 -41.64 28.64
C GLU A 39 -15.80 -41.47 29.78
N LYS A 40 -16.86 -40.69 29.57
CA LYS A 40 -17.80 -40.27 30.64
C LYS A 40 -18.96 -41.23 30.93
N ASN A 41 -19.11 -42.32 30.17
CA ASN A 41 -20.28 -43.21 30.24
C ASN A 41 -19.98 -44.66 30.70
N MET A 42 -18.73 -45.01 31.03
CA MET A 42 -18.37 -46.36 31.52
C MET A 42 -18.24 -46.44 33.06
N HIS A 43 -19.36 -46.29 33.77
CA HIS A 43 -19.47 -46.60 35.19
C HIS A 43 -20.65 -47.54 35.49
N ILE A 44 -20.53 -48.80 35.05
CA ILE A 44 -21.27 -49.93 35.64
C ILE A 44 -20.27 -51.03 35.95
N SER A 45 -20.13 -51.35 37.24
CA SER A 45 -19.32 -52.48 37.71
C SER A 45 -20.15 -53.75 37.73
N VAL A 46 -19.73 -54.77 36.96
CA VAL A 46 -20.06 -56.18 37.23
C VAL A 46 -18.82 -57.03 36.94
N SER A 47 -18.18 -57.50 37.99
CA SER A 47 -17.21 -58.61 37.94
C SER A 47 -17.89 -59.89 38.43
N GLU A 48 -17.47 -61.03 37.86
CA GLU A 48 -17.89 -62.39 38.26
C GLU A 48 -19.37 -62.74 37.87
N SER A 49 -19.74 -63.99 37.59
CA SER A 49 -19.02 -65.26 37.76
C SER A 49 -19.41 -66.32 36.69
N LEU A 50 -18.71 -67.47 36.68
CA LEU A 50 -18.97 -68.71 35.90
C LEU A 50 -18.90 -68.54 34.36
N ARG A 51 -17.94 -69.10 33.59
CA ARG A 51 -17.45 -70.50 33.47
C ARG A 51 -18.57 -71.56 33.35
N GLN A 52 -18.79 -72.09 32.14
CA GLN A 52 -18.47 -73.49 31.74
C GLN A 52 -19.10 -73.87 30.37
N SER A 53 -18.38 -74.64 29.53
CA SER A 53 -18.86 -75.50 28.41
C SER A 53 -19.67 -74.86 27.25
N LEU A 54 -19.62 -75.31 25.99
CA LEU A 54 -18.93 -76.40 25.25
C LEU A 54 -18.59 -75.87 23.81
N PRO A 55 -17.79 -76.58 22.98
CA PRO A 55 -17.23 -76.02 21.74
C PRO A 55 -18.04 -76.30 20.47
N LEU A 56 -17.79 -75.48 19.43
CA LEU A 56 -18.00 -75.83 18.01
C LEU A 56 -16.84 -75.26 17.16
N PRO A 57 -16.32 -75.99 16.15
CA PRO A 57 -15.21 -75.54 15.31
C PRO A 57 -15.69 -74.88 14.01
N ALA A 58 -14.96 -73.85 13.56
CA ALA A 58 -15.04 -73.34 12.18
C ALA A 58 -13.70 -72.71 11.77
N LEU A 59 -12.77 -73.51 11.23
CA LEU A 59 -11.66 -72.97 10.46
C LEU A 59 -12.17 -72.68 9.05
N GLN A 60 -12.28 -71.40 8.68
CA GLN A 60 -12.64 -71.02 7.32
C GLN A 60 -11.36 -70.91 6.47
N GLN A 61 -11.31 -71.67 5.38
CA GLN A 61 -10.38 -71.48 4.28
C GLN A 61 -11.12 -71.50 2.94
N ASP A 62 -10.41 -71.09 1.89
CA ASP A 62 -10.97 -70.29 0.80
C ASP A 62 -11.15 -71.07 -0.53
N ALA A 63 -11.70 -70.36 -1.52
CA ALA A 63 -11.94 -70.75 -2.92
C ALA A 63 -13.05 -71.80 -3.17
N GLY A 64 -13.81 -71.71 -4.26
CA GLY A 64 -13.87 -70.64 -5.28
C GLY A 64 -14.48 -71.12 -6.60
N THR A 65 -14.78 -70.18 -7.52
CA THR A 65 -15.30 -70.41 -8.90
C THR A 65 -16.73 -70.99 -8.99
N ASN A 66 -17.54 -70.81 -10.05
CA ASN A 66 -17.58 -69.82 -11.14
C ASN A 66 -18.95 -69.85 -11.89
N VAL A 67 -19.27 -68.77 -12.64
CA VAL A 67 -20.05 -68.74 -13.91
C VAL A 67 -21.54 -69.18 -13.93
N THR A 68 -22.41 -68.17 -14.10
CA THR A 68 -23.46 -67.96 -15.14
C THR A 68 -24.46 -69.09 -15.54
N PRO A 69 -25.79 -68.81 -15.63
CA PRO A 69 -26.86 -69.79 -15.94
C PRO A 69 -27.35 -69.81 -17.41
N VAL A 70 -28.17 -70.81 -17.80
CA VAL A 70 -29.27 -70.70 -18.80
C VAL A 70 -30.24 -71.92 -18.75
N LEU A 71 -31.44 -71.78 -19.32
CA LEU A 71 -32.59 -72.71 -19.26
C LEU A 71 -32.42 -74.04 -20.03
N SER A 72 -33.19 -75.07 -19.65
CA SER A 72 -34.07 -75.82 -20.58
C SER A 72 -35.09 -76.78 -19.90
N ARG A 73 -35.93 -77.43 -20.72
CA ARG A 73 -37.29 -77.94 -20.41
C ARG A 73 -37.40 -79.47 -20.56
N SER A 74 -38.37 -80.08 -19.86
CA SER A 74 -39.27 -81.17 -20.35
C SER A 74 -39.07 -82.67 -19.96
N ALA A 75 -40.18 -83.23 -19.41
CA ALA A 75 -40.77 -84.59 -19.59
C ALA A 75 -40.22 -85.88 -18.92
N GLY A 76 -41.15 -86.80 -18.60
CA GLY A 76 -40.94 -88.15 -18.02
C GLY A 76 -41.36 -88.24 -16.54
N THR A 77 -42.64 -88.35 -16.14
CA THR A 77 -43.63 -89.44 -16.39
C THR A 77 -43.15 -90.78 -15.83
N TRP A 78 -43.84 -91.51 -14.94
CA TRP A 78 -45.26 -91.53 -14.50
C TRP A 78 -45.37 -91.21 -12.97
N MET A 79 -46.42 -91.47 -12.16
CA MET A 79 -47.77 -92.08 -12.30
C MET A 79 -48.73 -91.41 -11.25
N THR A 80 -49.95 -91.92 -11.05
CA THR A 80 -51.05 -91.28 -10.28
C THR A 80 -52.00 -92.35 -9.64
N PRO A 81 -53.32 -92.13 -9.40
CA PRO A 81 -53.98 -91.44 -8.26
C PRO A 81 -54.99 -92.42 -7.56
N PRO A 82 -56.21 -92.08 -7.07
CA PRO A 82 -56.84 -90.80 -6.71
C PRO A 82 -57.60 -90.75 -5.35
N ALA A 83 -58.07 -89.55 -5.00
CA ALA A 83 -59.24 -89.35 -4.14
C ALA A 83 -60.49 -89.04 -5.02
N LEU A 84 -61.70 -89.29 -4.49
CA LEU A 84 -62.96 -88.97 -5.17
C LEU A 84 -63.92 -88.22 -4.22
N LEU A 85 -64.69 -87.28 -4.78
CA LEU A 85 -65.64 -86.39 -4.12
C LEU A 85 -67.00 -86.56 -4.80
N GLU A 86 -68.10 -86.58 -4.03
CA GLU A 86 -69.52 -86.30 -4.36
C GLU A 86 -70.47 -87.11 -3.42
N LYS A 87 -71.73 -86.76 -3.11
CA LYS A 87 -72.54 -85.50 -3.11
C LYS A 87 -73.89 -85.79 -2.41
N SER A 88 -74.67 -84.73 -2.10
CA SER A 88 -76.14 -84.72 -1.90
C SER A 88 -76.77 -85.59 -0.77
N THR A 89 -78.10 -85.63 -0.55
CA THR A 89 -79.02 -84.57 -0.03
C THR A 89 -80.34 -85.21 0.51
N ASN A 90 -80.98 -84.61 1.53
CA ASN A 90 -82.38 -84.84 1.98
C ASN A 90 -82.66 -86.23 2.64
N THR A 91 -83.76 -86.53 3.35
CA THR A 91 -85.05 -85.82 3.63
C THR A 91 -85.57 -86.17 5.06
N SER A 92 -86.82 -85.83 5.42
CA SER A 92 -87.44 -85.98 6.76
C SER A 92 -88.89 -86.53 6.69
N ALA A 93 -89.42 -87.02 7.82
CA ALA A 93 -90.82 -87.46 8.09
C ALA A 93 -91.30 -88.74 7.32
N GLU A 94 -92.39 -89.46 7.67
CA GLU A 94 -93.42 -89.31 8.72
C GLU A 94 -94.08 -90.69 9.12
N TRP A 95 -95.15 -90.71 9.94
CA TRP A 95 -95.85 -91.92 10.44
C TRP A 95 -97.10 -92.37 9.62
N SER A 96 -97.55 -93.63 9.79
CA SER A 96 -98.96 -94.15 9.80
C SER A 96 -99.01 -95.61 9.30
N VAL A 97 -99.33 -96.67 10.07
CA VAL A 97 -100.59 -97.10 10.74
C VAL A 97 -101.65 -97.74 9.81
N CYS A 98 -102.16 -98.91 10.25
CA CYS A 98 -103.37 -99.67 9.87
C CYS A 98 -103.44 -100.54 8.58
N ALA A 99 -103.24 -101.85 8.79
CA ALA A 99 -104.21 -102.94 8.62
C ALA A 99 -105.12 -103.04 7.36
N LYS A 100 -105.09 -104.22 6.73
CA LYS A 100 -106.30 -104.89 6.23
C LYS A 100 -106.15 -106.41 6.10
N ASP A 101 -107.29 -107.09 6.17
CA ASP A 101 -107.38 -108.54 6.37
C ASP A 101 -107.03 -109.36 5.12
N SER A 102 -106.49 -110.55 5.32
CA SER A 102 -106.46 -111.64 4.33
C SER A 102 -106.43 -112.98 5.06
N ALA A 103 -107.62 -113.52 5.31
CA ALA A 103 -107.78 -114.84 5.91
C ALA A 103 -107.63 -115.95 4.86
N ALA A 104 -107.15 -117.12 5.31
CA ALA A 104 -107.08 -118.38 4.56
C ALA A 104 -106.05 -118.48 3.40
N GLU A 105 -104.76 -118.24 3.69
CA GLU A 105 -103.66 -118.89 2.96
C GLU A 105 -102.55 -119.32 3.94
N THR A 106 -102.32 -120.63 4.07
CA THR A 106 -101.52 -121.24 5.16
C THR A 106 -100.00 -121.22 4.95
N ASP A 107 -99.52 -120.69 3.84
CA ASP A 107 -98.10 -120.78 3.43
C ASP A 107 -97.19 -119.70 4.06
N SER A 108 -97.74 -118.86 4.96
CA SER A 108 -97.02 -117.70 5.54
C SER A 108 -96.15 -118.00 6.78
N LEU A 109 -95.96 -119.26 7.17
CA LEU A 109 -95.17 -119.60 8.35
C LEU A 109 -93.67 -119.72 8.04
N LEU A 110 -92.82 -119.20 8.93
CA LEU A 110 -91.36 -119.13 8.77
C LEU A 110 -90.67 -120.46 8.47
N TRP A 111 -91.27 -121.58 8.89
CA TRP A 111 -90.75 -122.94 8.68
C TRP A 111 -90.56 -123.36 7.21
N HIS A 112 -91.17 -122.65 6.26
CA HIS A 112 -90.96 -122.86 4.81
C HIS A 112 -90.10 -121.80 4.12
N CYS A 113 -89.57 -120.81 4.85
CA CYS A 113 -88.67 -119.79 4.30
C CYS A 113 -87.21 -120.28 4.27
N SER A 114 -86.72 -120.71 3.10
CA SER A 114 -85.29 -121.03 2.94
C SER A 114 -84.40 -119.79 3.09
N ARG A 115 -83.15 -120.00 3.54
CA ARG A 115 -82.25 -118.93 4.03
C ARG A 115 -82.00 -117.80 3.01
N GLU A 116 -82.02 -118.10 1.73
CA GLU A 116 -81.79 -117.15 0.63
C GLU A 116 -82.97 -116.18 0.41
N HIS A 117 -84.19 -116.55 0.79
CA HIS A 117 -85.37 -115.69 0.68
C HIS A 117 -85.49 -114.69 1.85
N LEU A 118 -84.83 -114.95 2.99
CA LEU A 118 -84.85 -114.05 4.15
C LEU A 118 -84.21 -112.68 3.88
N SER A 119 -83.31 -112.57 2.90
CA SER A 119 -82.73 -111.30 2.45
C SER A 119 -83.58 -110.52 1.43
N VAL A 120 -84.73 -111.07 1.02
CA VAL A 120 -85.64 -110.46 0.03
C VAL A 120 -86.94 -109.97 0.66
N LEU A 121 -87.37 -110.56 1.78
CA LEU A 121 -88.55 -110.14 2.55
C LEU A 121 -88.33 -108.76 3.20
N SER A 122 -89.36 -107.91 3.20
CA SER A 122 -89.30 -106.66 3.94
C SER A 122 -89.41 -106.90 5.46
N ARG A 123 -88.89 -105.95 6.25
CA ARG A 123 -88.90 -106.06 7.72
C ARG A 123 -90.32 -106.25 8.28
N ALA A 124 -91.31 -105.54 7.76
CA ALA A 124 -92.70 -105.62 8.21
C ALA A 124 -93.33 -107.01 7.92
N GLU A 125 -92.98 -107.63 6.79
CA GLU A 125 -93.42 -109.00 6.48
C GLU A 125 -92.73 -110.02 7.38
N LEU A 126 -91.45 -109.82 7.72
CA LEU A 126 -90.74 -110.69 8.67
C LEU A 126 -91.34 -110.57 10.08
N GLU A 127 -91.64 -109.35 10.53
CA GLU A 127 -92.25 -109.07 11.84
C GLU A 127 -93.68 -109.66 11.91
N GLY A 128 -94.53 -109.45 10.89
CA GLY A 128 -95.86 -110.06 10.85
C GLY A 128 -95.85 -111.60 10.75
N ARG A 129 -94.85 -112.20 10.09
CA ARG A 129 -94.65 -113.66 10.08
C ARG A 129 -94.14 -114.19 11.42
N LEU A 130 -93.27 -113.45 12.11
CA LEU A 130 -92.83 -113.74 13.48
C LEU A 130 -93.99 -113.66 14.47
N GLU A 131 -94.83 -112.62 14.41
CA GLU A 131 -96.03 -112.47 15.24
C GLU A 131 -97.02 -113.61 14.97
N SER A 132 -97.24 -113.98 13.70
CA SER A 132 -98.10 -115.11 13.34
C SER A 132 -97.58 -116.45 13.88
N THR A 133 -96.26 -116.71 13.83
CA THR A 133 -95.68 -117.89 14.47
C THR A 133 -95.70 -117.79 16.00
N LEU A 134 -95.57 -116.61 16.60
CA LEU A 134 -95.70 -116.42 18.05
C LEU A 134 -97.13 -116.71 18.52
N ILE A 135 -98.15 -116.20 17.84
CA ILE A 135 -99.56 -116.44 18.14
C ILE A 135 -99.89 -117.93 18.01
N ILE A 136 -99.34 -118.63 17.02
CA ILE A 136 -99.51 -120.08 16.88
C ILE A 136 -98.75 -120.84 17.98
N ILE A 137 -97.53 -120.43 18.35
CA ILE A 137 -96.78 -121.02 19.47
C ILE A 137 -97.52 -120.79 20.79
N GLU A 138 -98.11 -119.61 21.01
CA GLU A 138 -98.85 -119.26 22.22
C GLU A 138 -100.19 -120.01 22.28
N ALA A 139 -100.94 -120.07 21.18
CA ALA A 139 -102.15 -120.88 21.07
C ALA A 139 -101.86 -122.39 21.25
N LEU A 140 -100.77 -122.90 20.65
CA LEU A 140 -100.30 -124.26 20.89
C LEU A 140 -99.80 -124.45 22.33
N SER A 141 -99.26 -123.42 23.00
CA SER A 141 -98.86 -123.50 24.41
C SER A 141 -100.06 -123.50 25.36
N CYS A 142 -101.14 -122.78 25.02
CA CYS A 142 -102.41 -122.84 25.72
C CYS A 142 -103.07 -124.21 25.50
N GLN A 143 -103.10 -124.70 24.26
CA GLN A 143 -103.52 -126.07 23.98
C GLN A 143 -102.64 -127.11 24.68
N LEU A 144 -101.32 -126.92 24.80
CA LEU A 144 -100.45 -127.83 25.57
C LEU A 144 -100.76 -127.78 27.07
N ARG A 145 -101.13 -126.60 27.60
CA ARG A 145 -101.49 -126.39 29.01
C ARG A 145 -102.84 -127.05 29.34
N ASP A 146 -103.81 -126.94 28.43
CA ASP A 146 -105.10 -127.63 28.52
C ASP A 146 -104.95 -129.15 28.27
N TRP A 147 -104.06 -129.57 27.38
CA TRP A 147 -103.75 -130.97 27.07
C TRP A 147 -103.01 -131.66 28.22
N GLN A 148 -102.09 -130.97 28.89
CA GLN A 148 -101.49 -131.38 30.17
C GLN A 148 -102.51 -131.46 31.32
N GLN A 149 -103.70 -130.87 31.18
CA GLN A 149 -104.82 -131.02 32.12
C GLN A 149 -105.92 -131.99 31.63
N SER A 150 -105.82 -132.53 30.41
CA SER A 150 -106.87 -133.37 29.80
C SER A 150 -106.39 -134.70 29.18
N GLN A 151 -105.10 -135.04 29.30
CA GLN A 151 -104.52 -136.36 29.03
C GLN A 151 -103.55 -136.70 30.17
N GLY A 152 -103.60 -137.86 30.84
CA GLY A 152 -104.46 -139.04 30.73
C GLY A 152 -103.74 -140.23 31.39
N PRO A 153 -104.44 -141.18 32.05
CA PRO A 153 -104.82 -142.37 31.29
C PRO A 153 -106.10 -143.10 31.75
N VAL A 154 -107.09 -143.17 30.86
CA VAL A 154 -108.10 -144.25 30.75
C VAL A 154 -108.41 -144.36 29.25
N PRO A 155 -108.09 -145.47 28.55
CA PRO A 155 -109.16 -146.47 28.28
C PRO A 155 -108.70 -147.92 27.99
N HIS A 156 -109.52 -148.93 28.37
CA HIS A 156 -109.77 -150.21 27.65
C HIS A 156 -110.83 -151.04 28.43
N LEU A 157 -111.43 -152.09 27.82
CA LEU A 157 -112.59 -152.84 28.38
C LEU A 157 -112.49 -154.38 28.24
N GLY A 158 -113.04 -155.10 29.23
CA GLY A 158 -113.48 -156.51 29.17
C GLY A 158 -112.46 -157.57 29.66
N PRO A 159 -112.89 -158.79 30.05
CA PRO A 159 -114.26 -159.36 30.08
C PRO A 159 -114.80 -159.61 31.53
N ALA A 160 -115.74 -160.56 31.68
CA ALA A 160 -116.56 -160.91 32.87
C ALA A 160 -117.67 -159.87 33.19
N GLU A 161 -118.98 -160.16 33.09
CA GLU A 161 -119.82 -161.21 33.73
C GLU A 161 -120.14 -160.93 35.21
N GLN A 162 -121.36 -161.11 35.72
CA GLN A 162 -122.72 -161.22 35.13
C GLN A 162 -123.73 -161.10 36.29
N ARG A 163 -124.97 -160.65 36.03
CA ARG A 163 -126.13 -160.59 36.96
C ARG A 163 -126.02 -159.45 37.98
N ASP A 164 -127.05 -158.63 38.28
CA ASP A 164 -128.51 -158.82 38.45
C ASP A 164 -128.92 -159.76 39.58
N VAL A 165 -129.42 -159.19 40.69
CA VAL A 165 -130.83 -159.33 41.13
C VAL A 165 -131.00 -158.69 42.52
N LEU A 166 -132.12 -157.98 42.69
CA LEU A 166 -132.61 -157.45 43.96
C LEU A 166 -133.24 -158.59 44.79
N THR A 167 -132.89 -158.76 46.07
CA THR A 167 -133.86 -159.17 47.14
C THR A 167 -133.32 -159.06 48.57
N GLN A 168 -134.25 -159.01 49.53
CA GLN A 168 -134.01 -159.15 50.97
C GLN A 168 -134.04 -160.64 51.43
N THR A 169 -133.69 -160.84 52.71
CA THR A 169 -134.09 -161.94 53.63
C THR A 169 -133.51 -163.37 53.46
N ASP A 170 -132.46 -163.63 54.26
CA ASP A 170 -132.38 -164.64 55.36
C ASP A 170 -132.17 -166.16 55.09
N ILE A 171 -131.51 -166.82 56.08
CA ILE A 171 -131.34 -168.28 56.36
C ILE A 171 -130.22 -169.11 55.62
N ALA A 172 -129.03 -169.14 56.25
CA ALA A 172 -128.13 -170.29 56.60
C ALA A 172 -127.11 -171.03 55.65
N HIS A 173 -125.82 -170.99 56.08
CA HIS A 173 -124.72 -172.02 55.99
C HIS A 173 -123.84 -172.15 54.68
N PRO A 174 -122.58 -172.69 54.71
CA PRO A 174 -121.35 -172.02 55.23
C PRO A 174 -119.99 -172.19 54.43
N LYS A 175 -118.96 -171.36 54.78
CA LYS A 175 -117.48 -171.42 54.49
C LYS A 175 -116.86 -170.76 53.22
N VAL A 176 -116.17 -169.61 53.40
CA VAL A 176 -115.05 -169.06 52.54
C VAL A 176 -114.20 -168.10 53.41
N GLU A 177 -112.85 -168.19 53.47
CA GLU A 177 -112.06 -167.23 54.28
C GLU A 177 -110.55 -167.03 53.93
N GLU A 178 -109.81 -168.01 53.41
CA GLU A 178 -108.32 -167.97 53.44
C GLU A 178 -107.61 -167.17 52.32
N GLN A 179 -108.23 -166.95 51.16
CA GLN A 179 -107.51 -166.39 49.98
C GLN A 179 -107.23 -164.88 50.06
N LEU A 180 -108.07 -164.11 50.75
CA LEU A 180 -108.07 -162.63 50.73
C LEU A 180 -106.83 -161.99 51.37
N TYR A 181 -106.06 -162.73 52.17
CA TYR A 181 -104.87 -162.23 52.86
C TYR A 181 -103.60 -162.21 51.98
N HIS A 182 -103.55 -162.93 50.87
CA HIS A 182 -102.34 -163.03 50.05
C HIS A 182 -102.11 -161.77 49.19
N ASP A 183 -103.13 -161.35 48.46
CA ASP A 183 -103.03 -160.30 47.43
C ASP A 183 -102.70 -158.92 48.02
N LEU A 184 -103.23 -158.63 49.22
CA LEU A 184 -102.94 -157.41 49.98
C LEU A 184 -101.45 -157.23 50.31
N TYR A 185 -100.71 -158.32 50.49
CA TYR A 185 -99.29 -158.26 50.86
C TYR A 185 -98.39 -157.85 49.69
N LEU A 186 -98.71 -158.30 48.47
CA LEU A 186 -97.92 -157.99 47.28
C LEU A 186 -98.03 -156.51 46.87
N ALA A 187 -99.25 -155.96 46.86
CA ALA A 187 -99.50 -154.57 46.51
C ALA A 187 -98.78 -153.57 47.44
N ALA A 188 -98.66 -153.89 48.74
CA ALA A 188 -97.94 -153.07 49.70
C ALA A 188 -96.43 -152.99 49.41
N ARG A 189 -95.84 -154.10 48.95
CA ARG A 189 -94.41 -154.20 48.62
C ARG A 189 -94.04 -153.38 47.37
N GLU A 190 -94.87 -153.40 46.34
CA GLU A 190 -94.62 -152.63 45.11
C GLU A 190 -94.65 -151.12 45.37
N ARG A 191 -95.59 -150.67 46.21
CA ARG A 191 -95.70 -149.26 46.61
C ARG A 191 -94.48 -148.77 47.40
N LEU A 192 -93.88 -149.62 48.24
CA LEU A 192 -92.61 -149.31 48.92
C LEU A 192 -91.46 -149.13 47.91
N MET A 193 -91.32 -150.03 46.93
CA MET A 193 -90.28 -149.93 45.91
C MET A 193 -90.42 -148.66 45.04
N ALA A 194 -91.65 -148.23 44.74
CA ALA A 194 -91.90 -146.99 44.02
C ALA A 194 -91.51 -145.74 44.86
N LEU A 195 -91.92 -145.68 46.12
CA LEU A 195 -91.53 -144.59 47.04
C LEU A 195 -90.01 -144.51 47.25
N GLN A 196 -89.31 -145.65 47.19
CA GLN A 196 -87.86 -145.71 47.35
C GLN A 196 -87.13 -145.11 46.14
N ARG A 197 -87.58 -145.40 44.91
CA ARG A 197 -87.07 -144.75 43.69
C ARG A 197 -87.32 -143.25 43.67
N ASN A 198 -88.56 -142.81 43.97
CA ASN A 198 -88.89 -141.38 44.02
C ASN A 198 -87.95 -140.61 44.99
N ARG A 199 -87.51 -141.26 46.08
CA ARG A 199 -86.58 -140.67 47.06
C ARG A 199 -85.14 -140.62 46.54
N GLU A 200 -84.73 -141.56 45.69
CA GLU A 200 -83.44 -141.54 44.98
C GLU A 200 -83.45 -140.42 43.92
N ASP A 201 -84.55 -140.27 43.17
CA ASP A 201 -84.76 -139.19 42.20
C ASP A 201 -84.78 -137.79 42.87
N GLU A 202 -85.47 -137.64 44.01
CA GLU A 202 -85.45 -136.40 44.82
C GLU A 202 -84.05 -136.03 45.30
N GLN A 203 -83.20 -137.03 45.61
CA GLN A 203 -81.82 -136.81 46.05
C GLN A 203 -80.91 -136.42 44.88
N ALA A 204 -81.07 -137.04 43.70
CA ALA A 204 -80.37 -136.65 42.48
C ALA A 204 -80.68 -135.20 42.09
N LEU A 205 -81.96 -134.80 42.10
CA LEU A 205 -82.37 -133.42 41.82
C LEU A 205 -81.80 -132.41 42.83
N GLN A 206 -81.74 -132.78 44.13
CA GLN A 206 -81.11 -131.93 45.15
C GLN A 206 -79.61 -131.76 44.91
N GLN A 207 -78.91 -132.79 44.43
CA GLN A 207 -77.50 -132.71 44.09
C GLN A 207 -77.27 -131.82 42.84
N GLU A 208 -78.01 -132.03 41.74
CA GLU A 208 -77.90 -131.18 40.54
C GLU A 208 -78.20 -129.71 40.85
N LEU A 209 -79.18 -129.43 41.73
CA LEU A 209 -79.49 -128.06 42.15
C LEU A 209 -78.40 -127.40 42.99
N GLU A 210 -77.66 -128.14 43.83
CA GLU A 210 -76.53 -127.56 44.57
C GLU A 210 -75.26 -127.46 43.72
N GLU A 211 -75.02 -128.40 42.80
CA GLU A 211 -73.96 -128.27 41.77
C GLU A 211 -74.21 -127.03 40.89
N ALA A 212 -75.45 -126.82 40.41
CA ALA A 212 -75.83 -125.61 39.69
C ALA A 212 -75.67 -124.33 40.52
N ARG A 213 -75.93 -124.39 41.84
CA ARG A 213 -75.68 -123.27 42.76
C ARG A 213 -74.19 -122.97 42.92
N GLU A 214 -73.32 -123.97 43.03
CA GLU A 214 -71.87 -123.75 43.07
C GLU A 214 -71.35 -123.15 41.75
N VAL A 215 -71.85 -123.60 40.59
CA VAL A 215 -71.52 -122.98 39.29
C VAL A 215 -71.97 -121.52 39.22
N VAL A 216 -73.15 -121.18 39.75
CA VAL A 216 -73.62 -119.77 39.83
C VAL A 216 -72.78 -118.96 40.83
N LYS A 217 -72.36 -119.56 41.96
CA LYS A 217 -71.46 -118.93 42.93
C LYS A 217 -70.09 -118.65 42.29
N SER A 218 -69.44 -119.63 41.64
CA SER A 218 -68.14 -119.43 40.99
C SER A 218 -68.23 -118.38 39.87
N TRP A 219 -69.25 -118.44 39.02
CA TRP A 219 -69.49 -117.43 37.98
C TRP A 219 -69.72 -116.03 38.55
N SER A 220 -70.40 -115.90 39.70
CA SER A 220 -70.57 -114.60 40.38
C SER A 220 -69.24 -114.02 40.88
N VAL A 221 -68.31 -114.86 41.36
CA VAL A 221 -66.97 -114.42 41.79
C VAL A 221 -66.07 -114.08 40.60
N GLU A 222 -66.12 -114.87 39.53
CA GLU A 222 -65.38 -114.60 38.29
C GLU A 222 -65.85 -113.30 37.61
N SER A 223 -67.16 -113.12 37.47
CA SER A 223 -67.74 -111.91 36.89
C SER A 223 -67.49 -110.66 37.76
N GLN A 224 -67.52 -110.77 39.10
CA GLN A 224 -67.13 -109.67 39.98
C GLN A 224 -65.63 -109.34 39.84
N SER A 225 -64.74 -110.35 39.80
CA SER A 225 -63.30 -110.15 39.57
C SER A 225 -63.00 -109.48 38.23
N LEU A 226 -63.72 -109.87 37.17
CA LEU A 226 -63.67 -109.22 35.87
C LEU A 226 -64.15 -107.77 35.93
N LEU A 227 -65.27 -107.48 36.60
CA LEU A 227 -65.76 -106.10 36.82
C LEU A 227 -64.75 -105.25 37.60
N ASP A 228 -64.14 -105.78 38.65
CA ASP A 228 -63.15 -105.05 39.44
C ASP A 228 -61.86 -104.77 38.64
N SER A 229 -61.39 -105.73 37.83
CA SER A 229 -60.28 -105.50 36.89
C SER A 229 -60.62 -104.47 35.82
N ALA A 230 -61.87 -104.46 35.32
CA ALA A 230 -62.35 -103.46 34.37
C ALA A 230 -62.41 -102.06 35.01
N ASN A 231 -62.92 -101.96 36.24
CA ASN A 231 -62.95 -100.71 37.01
C ASN A 231 -61.55 -100.15 37.28
N VAL A 232 -60.57 -101.01 37.62
CA VAL A 232 -59.16 -100.61 37.75
C VAL A 232 -58.58 -100.13 36.42
N SER A 233 -58.83 -100.83 35.31
CA SER A 233 -58.32 -100.39 34.00
C SER A 233 -58.94 -99.07 33.53
N LEU A 234 -60.24 -98.85 33.78
CA LEU A 234 -60.92 -97.57 33.52
C LEU A 234 -60.33 -96.43 34.36
N LYS A 235 -60.05 -96.66 35.65
CA LYS A 235 -59.40 -95.68 36.53
C LYS A 235 -58.00 -95.32 36.02
N ASN A 236 -57.20 -96.31 35.65
CA ASN A 236 -55.86 -96.08 35.09
C ASN A 236 -55.93 -95.29 33.78
N LEU A 237 -56.82 -95.64 32.85
CA LEU A 237 -57.04 -94.89 31.61
C LEU A 237 -57.53 -93.45 31.85
N GLN A 238 -58.27 -93.20 32.93
CA GLN A 238 -58.67 -91.86 33.34
C GLN A 238 -57.50 -91.04 33.94
N GLU A 239 -56.58 -91.69 34.64
CA GLU A 239 -55.34 -91.08 35.15
C GLU A 239 -54.34 -90.80 34.02
N ASP A 240 -54.13 -91.74 33.10
CA ASP A 240 -53.34 -91.57 31.87
C ASP A 240 -53.88 -90.41 31.03
N ARG A 241 -55.21 -90.31 30.88
CA ARG A 241 -55.85 -89.19 30.17
C ARG A 241 -55.62 -87.84 30.85
N GLN A 242 -55.53 -87.80 32.19
CA GLN A 242 -55.18 -86.58 32.92
C GLN A 242 -53.69 -86.24 32.76
N ALA A 243 -52.80 -87.22 32.86
CA ALA A 243 -51.36 -87.05 32.65
C ALA A 243 -51.06 -86.57 31.21
N LEU A 244 -51.68 -87.17 30.19
CA LEU A 244 -51.55 -86.77 28.80
C LEU A 244 -52.06 -85.34 28.56
N LYS A 245 -53.15 -84.94 29.24
CA LYS A 245 -53.63 -83.55 29.19
C LYS A 245 -52.61 -82.59 29.82
N GLN A 246 -52.05 -82.92 30.99
CA GLN A 246 -51.01 -82.12 31.62
C GLN A 246 -49.76 -81.99 30.71
N GLN A 247 -49.34 -83.06 30.05
CA GLN A 247 -48.26 -83.03 29.06
C GLN A 247 -48.60 -82.15 27.84
N GLN A 248 -49.84 -82.23 27.34
CA GLN A 248 -50.30 -81.35 26.24
C GLN A 248 -50.33 -79.87 26.67
N ASP A 249 -50.75 -79.59 27.90
CA ASP A 249 -50.81 -78.23 28.45
C ASP A 249 -49.39 -77.67 28.71
N GLN A 250 -48.45 -78.50 29.19
CA GLN A 250 -47.02 -78.16 29.31
C GLN A 250 -46.38 -77.90 27.94
N MET A 251 -46.62 -78.76 26.95
CA MET A 251 -46.13 -78.57 25.57
C MET A 251 -46.68 -77.27 24.96
N ARG A 252 -47.96 -76.96 25.19
CA ARG A 252 -48.56 -75.70 24.71
C ARG A 252 -47.96 -74.47 25.42
N ALA A 253 -47.62 -74.58 26.70
CA ALA A 253 -46.92 -73.52 27.42
C ALA A 253 -45.51 -73.27 26.87
N LEU A 254 -44.73 -74.33 26.63
CA LEU A 254 -43.40 -74.23 26.01
C LEU A 254 -43.47 -73.61 24.61
N LEU A 255 -44.37 -74.08 23.75
CA LEU A 255 -44.57 -73.50 22.42
C LEU A 255 -44.98 -72.02 22.48
N SER A 256 -45.78 -71.61 23.47
CA SER A 256 -46.13 -70.19 23.65
C SER A 256 -44.96 -69.34 24.15
N LEU A 257 -44.07 -69.93 24.97
CA LEU A 257 -42.83 -69.27 25.41
C LEU A 257 -41.88 -69.09 24.23
N ASP A 258 -41.65 -70.14 23.44
CA ASP A 258 -40.79 -70.12 22.25
C ASP A 258 -41.31 -69.13 21.20
N GLN A 259 -42.62 -69.11 20.94
CA GLN A 259 -43.28 -68.10 20.10
C GLN A 259 -42.98 -66.68 20.61
N SER A 260 -43.14 -66.43 21.91
CA SER A 260 -42.85 -65.10 22.50
C SER A 260 -41.36 -64.72 22.48
N MET A 261 -40.45 -65.70 22.48
CA MET A 261 -39.02 -65.47 22.31
C MET A 261 -38.69 -65.16 20.86
N LEU A 262 -39.28 -65.88 19.89
CA LEU A 262 -39.15 -65.60 18.46
C LEU A 262 -39.69 -64.22 18.10
N ASP A 263 -40.86 -63.81 18.61
CA ASP A 263 -41.40 -62.47 18.39
C ASP A 263 -40.50 -61.38 19.01
N ARG A 264 -39.89 -61.64 20.17
CA ARG A 264 -38.93 -60.74 20.82
C ARG A 264 -37.60 -60.63 20.05
N VAL A 265 -37.15 -61.72 19.43
CA VAL A 265 -35.97 -61.72 18.54
C VAL A 265 -36.29 -61.02 17.22
N ALA A 266 -37.45 -61.29 16.62
CA ALA A 266 -37.87 -60.66 15.37
C ALA A 266 -38.10 -59.15 15.51
N THR A 267 -38.62 -58.68 16.66
CA THR A 267 -38.74 -57.24 16.95
C THR A 267 -37.39 -56.57 17.19
N LYS A 268 -36.46 -57.20 17.92
CA LYS A 268 -35.08 -56.72 18.06
C LYS A 268 -34.32 -56.68 16.74
N LEU A 269 -34.46 -57.71 15.89
CA LEU A 269 -33.83 -57.72 14.56
C LEU A 269 -34.39 -56.59 13.67
N LYS A 270 -35.69 -56.28 13.77
CA LYS A 270 -36.29 -55.12 13.08
C LYS A 270 -35.75 -53.79 13.59
N SER A 271 -35.57 -53.60 14.92
CA SER A 271 -35.00 -52.35 15.44
C SER A 271 -33.54 -52.19 15.04
N CYS A 272 -32.70 -53.23 15.18
CA CYS A 272 -31.30 -53.15 14.79
C CYS A 272 -31.09 -52.97 13.27
N LEU A 273 -32.00 -53.47 12.42
CA LEU A 273 -31.99 -53.16 10.99
C LEU A 273 -32.37 -51.70 10.71
N ALA A 274 -33.38 -51.16 11.40
CA ALA A 274 -33.76 -49.75 11.29
C ALA A 274 -32.64 -48.81 11.78
N GLU A 275 -32.04 -49.09 12.94
CA GLU A 275 -30.86 -48.38 13.47
C GLU A 275 -29.69 -48.41 12.48
N ARG A 276 -29.39 -49.57 11.89
CA ARG A 276 -28.34 -49.72 10.86
C ARG A 276 -28.61 -48.84 9.63
N ASP A 277 -29.84 -48.82 9.14
CA ASP A 277 -30.18 -48.11 7.91
C ASP A 277 -30.35 -46.59 8.15
N GLU A 278 -30.78 -46.18 9.35
CA GLU A 278 -30.71 -44.79 9.80
C GLU A 278 -29.27 -44.30 9.93
N MET A 279 -28.37 -45.11 10.52
CA MET A 279 -26.93 -44.80 10.58
C MET A 279 -26.27 -44.74 9.19
N ARG A 280 -26.78 -45.49 8.20
CA ARG A 280 -26.36 -45.38 6.80
C ARG A 280 -26.86 -44.10 6.14
N SER A 281 -28.08 -43.66 6.43
CA SER A 281 -28.58 -42.35 5.97
C SER A 281 -27.69 -41.22 6.48
N ARG A 282 -27.46 -41.16 7.80
CA ARG A 282 -26.54 -40.19 8.43
C ARG A 282 -25.13 -40.22 7.84
N ALA A 283 -24.61 -41.41 7.51
CA ALA A 283 -23.29 -41.55 6.90
C ALA A 283 -23.26 -41.08 5.43
N ALA A 284 -24.33 -41.27 4.67
CA ALA A 284 -24.46 -40.74 3.31
C ALA A 284 -24.61 -39.21 3.34
N GLU A 285 -25.49 -38.68 4.18
CA GLU A 285 -25.68 -37.24 4.41
C GLU A 285 -24.37 -36.54 4.81
N ALA A 286 -23.57 -37.16 5.69
CA ALA A 286 -22.26 -36.66 6.09
C ALA A 286 -21.20 -36.70 4.97
N LEU A 287 -21.28 -37.68 4.05
CA LEU A 287 -20.43 -37.73 2.86
C LEU A 287 -20.84 -36.65 1.84
N GLU A 288 -22.14 -36.49 1.57
CA GLU A 288 -22.64 -35.43 0.68
C GLU A 288 -22.28 -34.04 1.21
N ALA A 289 -22.45 -33.78 2.51
CA ALA A 289 -22.07 -32.52 3.13
C ALA A 289 -20.55 -32.26 3.06
N LYS A 290 -19.72 -33.29 3.25
CA LYS A 290 -18.27 -33.21 3.07
C LYS A 290 -17.89 -32.90 1.63
N ASP A 291 -18.53 -33.55 0.66
CA ASP A 291 -18.20 -33.41 -0.75
C ASP A 291 -18.64 -32.03 -1.27
N VAL A 292 -19.82 -31.52 -0.87
CA VAL A 292 -20.21 -30.11 -1.08
C VAL A 292 -19.17 -29.16 -0.51
N ALA A 293 -18.80 -29.30 0.77
CA ALA A 293 -17.78 -28.45 1.40
C ALA A 293 -16.41 -28.53 0.68
N SER A 294 -16.05 -29.68 0.11
CA SER A 294 -14.84 -29.81 -0.71
C SER A 294 -14.93 -29.01 -2.01
N THR A 295 -16.08 -29.03 -2.71
CA THR A 295 -16.27 -28.21 -3.92
C THR A 295 -16.32 -26.70 -3.63
N GLU A 296 -16.84 -26.29 -2.47
CA GLU A 296 -16.78 -24.90 -2.03
C GLU A 296 -15.34 -24.46 -1.73
N LEU A 297 -14.54 -25.31 -1.08
CA LEU A 297 -13.11 -25.05 -0.83
C LEU A 297 -12.29 -25.01 -2.13
N GLU A 298 -12.60 -25.86 -3.12
CA GLU A 298 -11.98 -25.79 -4.46
C GLU A 298 -12.36 -24.50 -5.20
N LEU A 299 -13.63 -24.07 -5.13
CA LEU A 299 -14.10 -22.81 -5.71
C LEU A 299 -13.43 -21.59 -5.05
N ILE A 300 -13.29 -21.60 -3.72
CA ILE A 300 -12.57 -20.56 -2.96
C ILE A 300 -11.08 -20.58 -3.32
N SER A 301 -10.46 -21.76 -3.43
CA SER A 301 -9.07 -21.93 -3.87
C SER A 301 -8.85 -21.39 -5.29
N GLY A 302 -9.82 -21.59 -6.20
CA GLY A 302 -9.82 -21.02 -7.55
C GLY A 302 -9.85 -19.49 -7.53
N LYS A 303 -10.85 -18.91 -6.83
CA LYS A 303 -10.99 -17.44 -6.70
C LYS A 303 -9.80 -16.78 -6.03
N LEU A 304 -9.18 -17.42 -5.03
CA LEU A 304 -7.96 -16.93 -4.41
C LEU A 304 -6.78 -16.91 -5.39
N LYS A 305 -6.63 -17.93 -6.25
CA LYS A 305 -5.60 -17.94 -7.30
C LYS A 305 -5.81 -16.83 -8.32
N GLU A 306 -7.06 -16.65 -8.77
CA GLU A 306 -7.48 -15.58 -9.69
C GLU A 306 -7.13 -14.19 -9.11
N VAL A 307 -7.57 -13.89 -7.89
CA VAL A 307 -7.25 -12.62 -7.21
C VAL A 307 -5.73 -12.46 -6.97
N THR A 308 -4.98 -13.54 -6.68
CA THR A 308 -3.51 -13.41 -6.58
C THR A 308 -2.83 -13.13 -7.92
N ALA A 309 -3.40 -13.57 -9.04
CA ALA A 309 -2.89 -13.24 -10.37
C ALA A 309 -3.21 -11.77 -10.72
N GLU A 310 -4.44 -11.31 -10.49
CA GLU A 310 -4.82 -9.89 -10.67
C GLU A 310 -3.93 -8.96 -9.82
N LEU A 311 -3.64 -9.36 -8.57
CA LEU A 311 -2.73 -8.60 -7.70
C LEU A 311 -1.28 -8.62 -8.22
N GLN A 312 -0.79 -9.73 -8.76
CA GLN A 312 0.54 -9.80 -9.38
C GLN A 312 0.63 -8.93 -10.64
N ASP A 313 -0.39 -8.93 -11.50
CA ASP A 313 -0.46 -8.06 -12.67
C ASP A 313 -0.55 -6.58 -12.28
N SER A 314 -1.25 -6.25 -11.19
CA SER A 314 -1.29 -4.88 -10.64
C SER A 314 0.07 -4.45 -10.06
N LEU A 315 0.81 -5.36 -9.42
CA LEU A 315 2.15 -5.12 -8.91
C LEU A 315 3.11 -4.86 -10.09
N ALA A 316 3.08 -5.69 -11.13
CA ALA A 316 3.89 -5.53 -12.33
C ALA A 316 3.59 -4.22 -13.09
N GLN A 317 2.35 -3.71 -13.02
CA GLN A 317 2.00 -2.38 -13.52
C GLN A 317 2.58 -1.26 -12.65
N VAL A 318 2.56 -1.39 -11.32
CA VAL A 318 3.21 -0.43 -10.41
C VAL A 318 4.73 -0.41 -10.59
N ASP A 319 5.37 -1.56 -10.80
CA ASP A 319 6.80 -1.66 -11.10
C ASP A 319 7.14 -0.97 -12.43
N GLN A 320 6.32 -1.16 -13.48
CA GLN A 320 6.47 -0.43 -14.75
C GLN A 320 6.31 1.09 -14.58
N LEU A 321 5.32 1.53 -13.79
CA LEU A 321 5.07 2.96 -13.53
C LEU A 321 6.16 3.60 -12.67
N THR A 322 6.74 2.88 -11.69
CA THR A 322 7.86 3.41 -10.90
C THR A 322 9.15 3.50 -11.72
N VAL A 323 9.41 2.54 -12.61
CA VAL A 323 10.50 2.64 -13.61
C VAL A 323 10.27 3.79 -14.58
N ALA A 324 9.05 3.99 -15.07
CA ALA A 324 8.73 5.12 -15.95
C ALA A 324 8.91 6.48 -15.23
N ASN A 325 8.46 6.59 -13.98
CA ASN A 325 8.65 7.79 -13.17
C ASN A 325 10.12 8.07 -12.85
N SER A 326 10.94 7.04 -12.57
CA SER A 326 12.37 7.23 -12.32
C SER A 326 13.11 7.69 -13.59
N ARG A 327 12.73 7.15 -14.75
CA ARG A 327 13.21 7.62 -16.06
C ARG A 327 12.82 9.08 -16.33
N LEU A 328 11.55 9.45 -16.15
CA LEU A 328 11.10 10.83 -16.33
C LEU A 328 11.79 11.80 -15.34
N GLY A 329 12.04 11.36 -14.10
CA GLY A 329 12.83 12.12 -13.12
C GLY A 329 14.27 12.33 -13.56
N ALA A 330 14.89 11.33 -14.21
CA ALA A 330 16.22 11.47 -14.81
C ALA A 330 16.22 12.42 -16.02
N GLU A 331 15.23 12.30 -16.92
CA GLU A 331 15.07 13.19 -18.09
C GLU A 331 14.83 14.66 -17.68
N LEU A 332 14.01 14.90 -16.65
CA LEU A 332 13.86 16.23 -16.04
C LEU A 332 15.17 16.73 -15.39
N SER A 333 15.93 15.84 -14.76
CA SER A 333 17.23 16.19 -14.14
C SER A 333 18.31 16.51 -15.17
N THR A 334 18.26 15.92 -16.38
CA THR A 334 19.09 16.37 -17.51
C THR A 334 18.63 17.72 -18.03
N LEU A 335 17.34 17.90 -18.33
CA LEU A 335 16.81 19.16 -18.86
C LEU A 335 17.06 20.36 -17.92
N LEU A 336 17.00 20.16 -16.60
CA LEU A 336 17.35 21.19 -15.62
C LEU A 336 18.86 21.55 -15.64
N ARG A 337 19.74 20.60 -15.93
CA ARG A 337 21.17 20.84 -16.10
C ARG A 337 21.45 21.57 -17.41
N ASP A 338 20.79 21.15 -18.49
CA ASP A 338 20.95 21.75 -19.82
C ASP A 338 20.40 23.19 -19.84
N LEU A 339 19.31 23.45 -19.12
CA LEU A 339 18.81 24.81 -18.88
C LEU A 339 19.79 25.66 -18.05
N ALA A 340 20.49 25.07 -17.07
CA ALA A 340 21.50 25.78 -16.29
C ALA A 340 22.74 26.12 -17.13
N SER A 341 23.22 25.22 -18.01
CA SER A 341 24.31 25.56 -18.93
C SER A 341 23.91 26.61 -19.96
N LEU A 342 22.70 26.52 -20.52
CA LEU A 342 22.17 27.56 -21.42
C LEU A 342 21.97 28.91 -20.71
N GLN A 343 21.69 28.93 -19.40
CA GLN A 343 21.68 30.16 -18.61
C GLN A 343 23.08 30.76 -18.51
N CYS A 344 24.11 29.95 -18.19
CA CYS A 344 25.51 30.39 -18.16
C CYS A 344 25.97 30.91 -19.52
N GLU A 345 25.76 30.18 -20.62
CA GLU A 345 26.09 30.63 -21.99
C GLU A 345 25.43 31.97 -22.33
N ARG A 346 24.16 32.15 -21.94
CA ARG A 346 23.39 33.38 -22.13
C ARG A 346 23.91 34.54 -21.26
N ASP A 347 24.43 34.25 -20.07
CA ASP A 347 25.02 35.26 -19.18
C ASP A 347 26.43 35.67 -19.66
N GLU A 348 27.25 34.70 -20.09
CA GLU A 348 28.54 34.94 -20.78
C GLU A 348 28.35 35.78 -22.05
N LEU A 349 27.35 35.47 -22.88
CA LEU A 349 27.03 36.26 -24.06
C LEU A 349 26.56 37.69 -23.70
N GLN A 350 25.86 37.88 -22.58
CA GLN A 350 25.49 39.22 -22.10
C GLN A 350 26.71 40.02 -21.64
N GLU A 351 27.66 39.42 -20.93
CA GLU A 351 28.92 40.06 -20.54
C GLU A 351 29.76 40.44 -21.76
N ASN A 352 29.91 39.54 -22.74
CA ASN A 352 30.59 39.81 -23.99
C ASN A 352 29.90 40.95 -24.80
N HIS A 353 28.57 40.99 -24.84
CA HIS A 353 27.83 42.08 -25.48
C HIS A 353 27.99 43.41 -24.74
N ALA A 354 28.09 43.41 -23.41
CA ALA A 354 28.37 44.61 -22.63
C ALA A 354 29.79 45.14 -22.90
N ALA A 355 30.81 44.26 -22.90
CA ALA A 355 32.18 44.63 -23.22
C ALA A 355 32.31 45.24 -24.63
N LEU A 356 31.71 44.63 -25.64
CA LEU A 356 31.66 45.17 -27.01
C LEU A 356 30.95 46.52 -27.10
N ALA A 357 29.90 46.74 -26.29
CA ALA A 357 29.23 48.04 -26.21
C ALA A 357 30.13 49.11 -25.56
N GLU A 358 30.94 48.75 -24.56
CA GLU A 358 31.92 49.65 -23.97
C GLU A 358 33.07 49.99 -24.94
N GLU A 359 33.62 49.02 -25.67
CA GLU A 359 34.61 49.25 -26.73
C GLU A 359 34.08 50.21 -27.80
N MET A 360 32.85 49.98 -28.28
CA MET A 360 32.18 50.87 -29.24
C MET A 360 31.97 52.28 -28.67
N ALA A 361 31.68 52.41 -27.37
CA ALA A 361 31.58 53.71 -26.70
C ALA A 361 32.95 54.38 -26.53
N GLN A 362 34.03 53.64 -26.29
CA GLN A 362 35.40 54.17 -26.26
C GLN A 362 35.81 54.69 -27.65
N LEU A 363 35.66 53.88 -28.71
CA LEU A 363 35.93 54.26 -30.09
C LEU A 363 35.11 55.49 -30.53
N ALA A 364 33.85 55.60 -30.10
CA ALA A 364 33.03 56.78 -30.36
C ALA A 364 33.60 58.06 -29.72
N ARG A 365 34.10 57.99 -28.48
CA ARG A 365 34.78 59.11 -27.80
C ARG A 365 36.09 59.49 -28.51
N GLU A 366 36.89 58.50 -28.90
CA GLU A 366 38.14 58.73 -29.64
C GLU A 366 37.88 59.39 -31.00
N GLN A 367 36.90 58.91 -31.76
CA GLN A 367 36.53 59.55 -33.02
C GLN A 367 36.02 60.99 -32.82
N ALA A 368 35.27 61.27 -31.75
CA ALA A 368 34.84 62.63 -31.43
C ALA A 368 36.03 63.56 -31.10
N LEU A 369 36.99 63.07 -30.32
CA LEU A 369 38.22 63.79 -29.98
C LEU A 369 39.15 63.99 -31.19
N LEU A 370 39.21 63.02 -32.11
CA LEU A 370 39.93 63.16 -33.38
C LEU A 370 39.24 64.15 -34.33
N ARG A 371 37.90 64.17 -34.41
CA ARG A 371 37.14 65.20 -35.14
C ARG A 371 37.42 66.59 -34.57
N GLN A 372 37.34 66.76 -33.24
CA GLN A 372 37.66 68.02 -32.56
C GLN A 372 39.09 68.50 -32.87
N LYS A 373 40.09 67.60 -32.82
CA LYS A 373 41.47 67.93 -33.21
C LYS A 373 41.57 68.34 -34.68
N HIS A 374 40.89 67.63 -35.59
CA HIS A 374 40.89 67.95 -37.01
C HIS A 374 40.24 69.31 -37.28
N ASP A 375 39.13 69.64 -36.63
CA ASP A 375 38.41 70.91 -36.85
C ASP A 375 39.16 72.09 -36.20
N ARG A 376 39.87 71.86 -35.09
CA ARG A 376 40.85 72.81 -34.54
C ARG A 376 41.99 73.07 -35.53
N VAL A 377 42.60 72.04 -36.11
CA VAL A 377 43.68 72.22 -37.11
C VAL A 377 43.13 72.90 -38.38
N ARG A 378 41.88 72.65 -38.79
CA ARG A 378 41.19 73.42 -39.86
C ARG A 378 40.96 74.88 -39.50
N GLN A 379 40.84 75.23 -38.22
CA GLN A 379 40.74 76.61 -37.76
C GLN A 379 42.12 77.27 -37.76
N GLU A 380 43.11 76.65 -37.13
CA GLU A 380 44.50 77.15 -37.09
C GLU A 380 45.07 77.33 -38.51
N LEU A 381 44.75 76.43 -39.46
CA LEU A 381 45.11 76.59 -40.87
C LEU A 381 44.40 77.77 -41.56
N ARG A 382 43.12 78.04 -41.26
CA ARG A 382 42.38 79.18 -41.81
C ARG A 382 42.94 80.51 -41.29
N GLU A 383 43.11 80.60 -39.99
CA GLU A 383 43.72 81.76 -39.32
C GLU A 383 45.13 82.03 -39.89
N MET A 384 45.95 80.99 -40.09
CA MET A 384 47.26 81.13 -40.74
C MET A 384 47.18 81.54 -42.22
N THR A 385 46.16 81.12 -42.98
CA THR A 385 45.96 81.63 -44.36
C THR A 385 45.48 83.08 -44.37
N GLU A 386 44.60 83.47 -43.46
CA GLU A 386 44.10 84.85 -43.33
C GLU A 386 45.23 85.80 -42.92
N CYS A 387 46.06 85.43 -41.93
CA CYS A 387 47.27 86.17 -41.56
C CYS A 387 48.27 86.26 -42.71
N ARG A 388 48.46 85.17 -43.49
CA ARG A 388 49.31 85.20 -44.67
C ARG A 388 48.77 86.14 -45.74
N GLU A 389 47.46 86.09 -46.04
CA GLU A 389 46.84 86.95 -47.04
C GLU A 389 46.92 88.42 -46.65
N PHE A 390 46.80 88.75 -45.36
CA PHE A 390 47.07 90.09 -44.84
C PHE A 390 48.52 90.53 -45.08
N ILE A 391 49.50 89.68 -44.76
CA ILE A 391 50.94 89.96 -45.00
C ILE A 391 51.24 90.07 -46.50
N ASP A 392 50.64 89.24 -47.35
CA ASP A 392 50.76 89.29 -48.81
C ASP A 392 50.04 90.52 -49.42
N GLN A 393 49.08 91.14 -48.71
CA GLN A 393 48.47 92.43 -49.06
C GLN A 393 49.35 93.61 -48.62
N GLU A 394 49.82 93.63 -47.37
CA GLU A 394 50.74 94.66 -46.85
C GLU A 394 52.01 94.73 -47.71
N ASN A 395 52.59 93.58 -48.06
CA ASN A 395 53.75 93.50 -48.96
C ASN A 395 53.48 94.06 -50.38
N ARG A 396 52.23 94.05 -50.87
CA ARG A 396 51.89 94.70 -52.15
C ARG A 396 51.89 96.21 -51.99
N VAL A 397 51.18 96.71 -50.97
CA VAL A 397 51.10 98.15 -50.67
C VAL A 397 52.49 98.75 -50.43
N CYS A 398 53.35 98.09 -49.65
CA CYS A 398 54.72 98.55 -49.43
C CYS A 398 55.57 98.55 -50.72
N ARG A 399 55.38 97.58 -51.62
CA ARG A 399 56.06 97.57 -52.93
C ARG A 399 55.53 98.66 -53.84
N GLU A 400 54.22 98.90 -53.86
CA GLU A 400 53.58 99.97 -54.62
C GLU A 400 54.10 101.35 -54.17
N GLN A 401 54.10 101.62 -52.86
CA GLN A 401 54.71 102.82 -52.25
C GLN A 401 56.21 102.96 -52.54
N LEU A 402 56.96 101.86 -52.56
CA LEU A 402 58.38 101.88 -52.94
C LEU A 402 58.56 102.23 -54.42
N THR A 403 57.72 101.70 -55.32
CA THR A 403 57.76 102.10 -56.74
C THR A 403 57.28 103.54 -56.96
N GLU A 404 56.42 104.08 -56.08
CA GLU A 404 55.98 105.48 -56.09
C GLU A 404 57.11 106.41 -55.71
N THR A 405 57.71 106.22 -54.54
CA THR A 405 58.85 107.00 -54.08
C THR A 405 60.07 106.84 -55.00
N GLU A 406 60.30 105.66 -55.61
CA GLU A 406 61.28 105.51 -56.68
C GLU A 406 60.94 106.33 -57.93
N ARG A 407 59.67 106.43 -58.35
CA ARG A 407 59.24 107.26 -59.49
C ARG A 407 59.46 108.75 -59.18
N GLU A 408 59.11 109.20 -57.97
CA GLU A 408 59.33 110.58 -57.51
C GLU A 408 60.82 110.94 -57.42
N LEU A 409 61.65 110.02 -56.89
CA LEU A 409 63.10 110.19 -56.85
C LEU A 409 63.71 110.21 -58.26
N LYS A 410 63.24 109.37 -59.18
CA LYS A 410 63.68 109.40 -60.60
C LYS A 410 63.27 110.71 -61.29
N ALA A 411 62.07 111.22 -61.02
CA ALA A 411 61.57 112.50 -61.57
C ALA A 411 62.34 113.71 -61.00
N THR A 412 62.56 113.77 -59.69
CA THR A 412 63.34 114.84 -59.05
C THR A 412 64.82 114.80 -59.47
N LEU A 413 65.42 113.62 -59.64
CA LEU A 413 66.76 113.47 -60.24
C LEU A 413 66.80 113.92 -61.71
N ALA A 414 65.73 113.75 -62.49
CA ALA A 414 65.65 114.28 -63.84
C ALA A 414 65.62 115.81 -63.86
N VAL A 415 64.78 116.43 -63.02
CA VAL A 415 64.73 117.90 -62.85
C VAL A 415 66.06 118.47 -62.33
N LEU A 416 66.74 117.77 -61.43
CA LEU A 416 68.08 118.17 -60.98
C LEU A 416 69.12 118.09 -62.09
N ARG A 417 69.11 117.04 -62.93
CA ARG A 417 69.97 116.94 -64.12
C ARG A 417 69.69 118.05 -65.13
N GLU A 418 68.42 118.36 -65.39
CA GLU A 418 68.02 119.46 -66.27
C GLU A 418 68.54 120.81 -65.73
N ARG A 419 68.40 121.08 -64.43
CA ARG A 419 69.00 122.25 -63.79
C ARG A 419 70.52 122.27 -63.86
N SER A 420 71.19 121.12 -63.74
CA SER A 420 72.65 121.03 -63.93
C SER A 420 73.08 121.38 -65.36
N MET A 421 72.32 120.93 -66.38
CA MET A 421 72.55 121.37 -67.76
C MET A 421 72.34 122.88 -67.90
N GLN A 422 71.22 123.41 -67.38
CA GLN A 422 70.93 124.85 -67.40
C GLN A 422 72.01 125.69 -66.70
N PHE A 423 72.65 125.19 -65.64
CA PHE A 423 73.78 125.87 -64.97
C PHE A 423 75.05 125.85 -65.82
N GLU A 424 75.33 124.77 -66.55
CA GLU A 424 76.47 124.72 -67.48
C GLU A 424 76.21 125.60 -68.72
N ASP A 425 75.00 125.59 -69.28
CA ASP A 425 74.58 126.50 -70.36
C ASP A 425 74.72 127.98 -69.94
N GLN A 426 74.30 128.33 -68.72
CA GLN A 426 74.48 129.68 -68.15
C GLN A 426 75.94 130.04 -67.92
N LYS A 427 76.77 129.07 -67.54
CA LYS A 427 78.21 129.24 -67.29
C LYS A 427 79.00 129.39 -68.58
N ASP A 428 78.61 128.74 -69.66
CA ASP A 428 79.17 128.96 -71.00
C ASP A 428 78.69 130.29 -71.61
N ALA A 429 77.42 130.67 -71.41
CA ALA A 429 76.93 132.00 -71.76
C ALA A 429 77.66 133.12 -71.00
N TYR A 430 77.94 132.92 -69.70
CA TYR A 430 78.75 133.85 -68.90
C TYR A 430 80.19 133.95 -69.43
N GLN A 431 80.82 132.83 -69.80
CA GLN A 431 82.14 132.83 -70.44
C GLN A 431 82.12 133.55 -71.80
N HIS A 432 81.03 133.45 -72.56
CA HIS A 432 80.87 134.19 -73.83
C HIS A 432 80.80 135.70 -73.58
N LEU A 433 79.90 136.15 -72.70
CA LEU A 433 79.76 137.56 -72.31
C LEU A 433 81.06 138.13 -71.72
N GLN A 434 81.83 137.30 -70.98
CA GLN A 434 83.16 137.69 -70.52
C GLN A 434 84.13 137.91 -71.69
N LYS A 435 84.23 136.99 -72.66
CA LYS A 435 85.07 137.15 -73.87
C LYS A 435 84.65 138.35 -74.72
N GLU A 436 83.35 138.64 -74.82
CA GLU A 436 82.84 139.84 -75.50
C GLU A 436 83.23 141.13 -74.77
N ARG A 437 83.11 141.15 -73.44
CA ARG A 437 83.58 142.28 -72.63
C ARG A 437 85.10 142.47 -72.71
N ASP A 438 85.88 141.39 -72.72
CA ASP A 438 87.33 141.45 -72.82
C ASP A 438 87.78 141.93 -74.22
N THR A 439 87.15 141.46 -75.31
CA THR A 439 87.42 141.99 -76.67
C THR A 439 86.89 143.42 -76.88
N LEU A 440 85.82 143.85 -76.21
CA LEU A 440 85.39 145.25 -76.17
C LEU A 440 86.37 146.14 -75.40
N CYS A 441 87.02 145.63 -74.34
CA CYS A 441 88.12 146.33 -73.67
C CYS A 441 89.34 146.47 -74.59
N GLU A 442 89.74 145.40 -75.30
CA GLU A 442 90.83 145.46 -76.29
C GLU A 442 90.51 146.46 -77.42
N ALA A 443 89.29 146.45 -77.97
CA ALA A 443 88.85 147.39 -78.99
C ALA A 443 88.83 148.85 -78.49
N LEU A 444 88.41 149.07 -77.24
CA LEU A 444 88.45 150.38 -76.60
C LEU A 444 89.90 150.87 -76.38
N ASP A 445 90.82 149.99 -76.01
CA ASP A 445 92.23 150.34 -75.82
C ASP A 445 92.95 150.58 -77.16
N CYS A 446 92.65 149.81 -78.20
CA CYS A 446 93.04 150.13 -79.58
C CYS A 446 92.54 151.52 -79.99
N SER A 447 91.25 151.84 -79.75
CA SER A 447 90.69 153.16 -80.06
C SER A 447 91.33 154.30 -79.24
N LYS A 448 91.74 154.06 -77.98
CA LYS A 448 92.55 155.01 -77.20
C LYS A 448 93.93 155.22 -77.83
N VAL A 449 94.59 154.16 -78.30
CA VAL A 449 95.90 154.26 -78.98
C VAL A 449 95.78 155.02 -80.31
N GLU A 450 94.72 154.78 -81.09
CA GLU A 450 94.40 155.57 -82.28
C GLU A 450 94.15 157.04 -81.95
N ALA A 451 93.36 157.33 -80.92
CA ALA A 451 93.09 158.70 -80.46
C ALA A 451 94.37 159.43 -80.00
N LEU A 452 95.26 158.74 -79.27
CA LEU A 452 96.59 159.26 -78.90
C LEU A 452 97.48 159.48 -80.13
N GLY A 453 97.43 158.60 -81.12
CA GLY A 453 98.12 158.76 -82.40
C GLY A 453 97.62 159.97 -83.21
N LEU A 454 96.30 160.19 -83.24
CA LEU A 454 95.68 161.38 -83.81
C LEU A 454 96.05 162.65 -83.03
N GLN A 455 96.13 162.58 -81.69
CA GLN A 455 96.57 163.69 -80.85
C GLN A 455 98.04 164.05 -81.12
N LEU A 456 98.93 163.06 -81.22
CA LEU A 456 100.32 163.24 -81.64
C LEU A 456 100.43 163.88 -83.04
N ASN A 457 99.57 163.48 -83.98
CA ASN A 457 99.53 164.07 -85.32
C ASN A 457 98.99 165.51 -85.31
N ARG A 458 98.02 165.83 -84.46
CA ARG A 458 97.58 167.22 -84.21
C ARG A 458 98.71 168.08 -83.65
N ASP A 459 99.51 167.53 -82.73
CA ASP A 459 100.60 168.28 -82.09
C ASP A 459 101.82 168.42 -83.03
N LYS A 460 102.02 167.50 -83.98
CA LYS A 460 102.92 167.70 -85.15
C LYS A 460 102.41 168.83 -86.06
N LEU A 461 101.11 168.85 -86.40
CA LEU A 461 100.50 169.90 -87.22
C LEU A 461 100.62 171.28 -86.55
N LEU A 462 100.42 171.36 -85.22
CA LEU A 462 100.63 172.59 -84.45
C LEU A 462 102.08 173.08 -84.49
N LYS A 463 103.08 172.18 -84.51
CA LYS A 463 104.49 172.56 -84.73
C LYS A 463 104.72 173.10 -86.14
N SER A 464 104.23 172.44 -87.19
CA SER A 464 104.35 172.97 -88.56
C SER A 464 103.59 174.29 -88.77
N ALA A 465 102.50 174.52 -88.04
CA ALA A 465 101.79 175.79 -88.04
C ALA A 465 102.57 176.91 -87.33
N LEU A 466 103.32 176.59 -86.28
CA LEU A 466 104.27 177.50 -85.63
C LEU A 466 105.46 177.85 -86.52
N GLU A 467 105.98 176.88 -87.29
CA GLU A 467 107.04 177.10 -88.28
C GLU A 467 106.54 177.99 -89.44
N LEU A 468 105.30 177.80 -89.89
CA LEU A 468 104.61 178.71 -90.83
C LEU A 468 104.39 180.12 -90.24
N ALA A 469 104.10 180.23 -88.93
CA ALA A 469 104.01 181.54 -88.27
C ALA A 469 105.37 182.26 -88.20
N GLN A 470 106.47 181.52 -88.01
CA GLN A 470 107.83 182.07 -88.01
C GLN A 470 108.28 182.53 -89.40
N THR A 471 107.93 181.81 -90.47
CA THR A 471 108.24 182.27 -91.84
C THR A 471 107.37 183.46 -92.25
N LYS A 472 106.12 183.53 -91.79
CA LYS A 472 105.27 184.73 -91.92
C LYS A 472 105.87 185.96 -91.21
N GLY A 473 106.44 185.78 -90.02
CA GLY A 473 107.11 186.87 -89.28
C GLY A 473 108.21 187.56 -90.10
N ARG A 474 109.11 186.77 -90.70
CA ARG A 474 110.23 187.29 -91.53
C ARG A 474 109.82 188.05 -92.79
N LEU A 475 108.56 187.93 -93.22
CA LEU A 475 107.99 188.72 -94.32
C LEU A 475 107.34 190.02 -93.83
N LEU A 476 106.93 190.09 -92.56
CA LEU A 476 106.39 191.30 -91.94
C LEU A 476 107.51 192.30 -91.60
N ASP A 477 108.68 191.83 -91.17
CA ASP A 477 109.89 192.67 -90.97
C ASP A 477 110.28 193.47 -92.24
N LEU A 478 109.91 192.96 -93.43
CA LEU A 478 110.14 193.61 -94.73
C LEU A 478 109.08 194.67 -95.09
N THR A 479 108.03 194.82 -94.27
CA THR A 479 106.92 195.75 -94.51
C THR A 479 107.18 197.13 -93.89
N ASP A 480 107.82 197.20 -92.73
CA ASP A 480 108.00 198.44 -91.95
C ASP A 480 108.98 199.47 -92.58
N VAL A 481 109.78 199.07 -93.57
CA VAL A 481 110.72 199.97 -94.27
C VAL A 481 110.06 200.71 -95.45
N LEU A 482 108.93 200.22 -95.99
CA LEU A 482 108.32 200.77 -97.21
C LEU A 482 106.92 201.37 -97.05
N GLN A 483 106.38 201.46 -95.83
CA GLN A 483 105.47 202.52 -95.36
C GLN A 483 105.22 202.37 -93.85
N ALA A 484 105.34 203.37 -92.98
CA ALA A 484 105.46 204.83 -93.15
C ALA A 484 104.28 205.53 -93.87
N ALA A 485 103.14 204.84 -93.98
CA ALA A 485 101.82 205.44 -94.22
C ALA A 485 100.73 204.54 -93.59
N LEU A 486 100.14 205.02 -92.48
CA LEU A 486 98.96 204.48 -91.78
C LEU A 486 99.16 203.10 -91.11
N GLN A 487 99.25 202.93 -89.78
CA GLN A 487 98.42 203.36 -88.61
C GLN A 487 97.18 202.49 -88.30
N GLY A 488 96.91 202.30 -87.00
CA GLY A 488 95.67 201.72 -86.41
C GLY A 488 95.72 200.20 -86.21
N GLU A 489 95.65 199.57 -85.02
CA GLU A 489 94.88 199.74 -83.76
C GLU A 489 93.55 198.95 -83.65
N ALA A 490 93.60 197.88 -82.83
CA ALA A 490 92.64 197.43 -81.78
C ALA A 490 91.17 196.93 -82.05
N ALA A 491 90.91 195.73 -81.48
CA ALA A 491 89.74 195.32 -80.64
C ALA A 491 88.42 194.71 -81.21
N ALA A 492 87.75 193.94 -80.30
CA ALA A 492 86.34 193.44 -80.28
C ALA A 492 85.90 192.28 -81.23
N ALA A 493 84.86 191.44 -80.97
CA ALA A 493 84.18 190.95 -79.73
C ALA A 493 83.13 189.79 -79.98
N ALA A 494 82.75 189.04 -78.92
CA ALA A 494 81.47 188.25 -78.71
C ALA A 494 81.16 186.97 -79.58
N THR A 495 80.18 186.07 -79.31
CA THR A 495 79.00 186.01 -78.39
C THR A 495 78.44 184.57 -78.07
N SER A 496 77.86 184.34 -76.87
CA SER A 496 76.70 183.43 -76.46
C SER A 496 76.67 181.88 -76.66
N ARG A 497 75.81 181.06 -75.98
CA ARG A 497 75.23 180.99 -74.58
C ARG A 497 74.38 179.70 -74.33
N SER A 498 74.23 179.19 -73.08
CA SER A 498 73.26 178.11 -72.68
C SER A 498 72.85 178.12 -71.17
N ILE A 499 72.00 177.17 -70.69
CA ILE A 499 71.20 177.13 -69.43
C ILE A 499 70.71 175.67 -69.12
N ALA A 500 70.33 175.14 -67.92
CA ALA A 500 70.36 175.56 -66.48
C ALA A 500 70.54 174.37 -65.45
N ARG A 501 69.65 174.15 -64.44
CA ARG A 501 70.04 173.66 -63.06
C ARG A 501 68.86 173.28 -62.08
N THR A 502 68.99 172.29 -61.15
CA THR A 502 68.08 172.04 -59.96
C THR A 502 68.64 171.13 -58.82
N PRO A 503 68.10 171.11 -57.55
CA PRO A 503 68.65 170.34 -56.38
C PRO A 503 67.65 169.68 -55.34
N HIS A 504 68.19 169.05 -54.25
CA HIS A 504 67.65 168.77 -52.87
C HIS A 504 67.06 167.38 -52.39
N SER A 505 67.27 167.10 -51.07
CA SER A 505 66.41 166.37 -50.07
C SER A 505 66.78 164.96 -49.49
N MET A 506 66.12 164.60 -48.36
CA MET A 506 66.17 163.40 -47.48
C MET A 506 64.71 162.83 -47.30
N PRO A 507 64.38 161.87 -46.38
CA PRO A 507 64.76 160.44 -46.26
C PRO A 507 63.55 159.45 -46.09
N GLY A 508 63.77 158.12 -45.98
CA GLY A 508 62.77 157.08 -45.57
C GLY A 508 63.39 155.65 -45.48
N SER A 509 63.17 154.84 -44.43
CA SER A 509 62.03 153.91 -44.14
C SER A 509 61.96 152.69 -45.10
N PHE A 510 61.78 151.41 -44.71
CA PHE A 510 61.24 150.75 -43.49
C PHE A 510 61.93 149.38 -43.24
N VAL A 511 61.89 148.84 -42.01
CA VAL A 511 62.27 147.45 -41.66
C VAL A 511 61.17 146.80 -40.83
N GLY A 512 60.79 145.55 -41.15
CA GLY A 512 59.83 144.75 -40.38
C GLY A 512 60.51 143.77 -39.42
N SER A 513 60.07 143.75 -38.15
CA SER A 513 60.69 143.00 -37.05
C SER A 513 59.85 141.80 -36.57
N VAL A 514 60.46 140.96 -35.71
CA VAL A 514 59.87 139.76 -35.07
C VAL A 514 60.21 139.78 -33.56
N LEU A 515 59.33 139.24 -32.69
CA LEU A 515 59.45 138.88 -31.23
C LEU A 515 58.61 139.65 -30.16
N LYS A 516 57.72 138.91 -29.46
CA LYS A 516 57.69 138.53 -28.00
C LYS A 516 57.78 139.56 -26.84
N ALA A 517 56.98 139.34 -25.76
CA ALA A 517 57.11 139.88 -24.37
C ALA A 517 56.48 138.92 -23.28
N VAL A 518 56.80 139.05 -21.96
CA VAL A 518 56.38 138.13 -20.82
C VAL A 518 56.45 138.80 -19.41
N GLU A 519 55.54 138.48 -18.46
CA GLU A 519 55.50 138.63 -16.94
C GLU A 519 54.31 137.74 -16.40
N GLY A 520 53.91 137.51 -15.12
CA GLY A 520 54.28 137.93 -13.73
C GLY A 520 53.04 138.42 -12.91
N LYS A 521 52.76 138.21 -11.59
CA LYS A 521 53.28 137.50 -10.36
C LYS A 521 52.03 137.11 -9.47
N GLY A 522 51.94 136.72 -8.17
CA GLY A 522 52.75 136.70 -6.91
C GLY A 522 52.31 137.79 -5.88
N THR A 523 52.26 137.69 -4.53
CA THR A 523 52.55 136.68 -3.44
C THR A 523 52.11 137.28 -2.04
N ASP A 524 51.99 136.67 -0.82
CA ASP A 524 51.57 135.35 -0.23
C ASP A 524 51.52 135.43 1.37
N GLU A 525 51.10 134.36 2.09
CA GLU A 525 51.30 133.95 3.55
C GLU A 525 50.51 134.44 4.84
N GLU A 526 50.34 133.47 5.77
CA GLU A 526 50.17 133.43 7.27
C GLU A 526 49.06 134.18 8.10
N ALA A 527 49.00 133.93 9.44
CA ALA A 527 47.83 134.15 10.32
C ALA A 527 48.13 134.45 11.82
N ALA A 528 47.23 135.17 12.54
CA ALA A 528 46.94 135.02 14.00
C ALA A 528 45.92 136.03 14.60
N GLY A 529 44.94 135.54 15.40
CA GLY A 529 44.47 136.14 16.68
C GLY A 529 43.46 137.33 16.73
N GLY A 530 42.37 137.18 17.51
CA GLY A 530 41.53 138.30 18.01
C GLY A 530 40.13 137.91 18.53
N TRP A 531 39.76 138.34 19.76
CA TRP A 531 38.38 138.25 20.33
C TRP A 531 37.53 139.47 19.89
N CYS A 532 36.21 139.63 20.08
CA CYS A 532 35.11 138.95 20.82
C CYS A 532 33.78 139.38 20.09
N THR A 533 32.54 138.87 20.25
CA THR A 533 31.74 138.53 21.45
C THR A 533 30.48 137.69 21.12
N SER A 534 30.03 136.87 22.08
CA SER A 534 28.61 136.58 22.44
C SER A 534 27.60 136.03 21.41
N ALA A 535 27.17 134.78 21.68
CA ALA A 535 25.83 134.22 21.52
C ALA A 535 25.27 133.89 20.11
N GLU A 536 25.39 132.62 19.71
CA GLU A 536 24.33 131.87 19.01
C GLU A 536 24.49 130.34 19.18
N ILE A 537 24.46 129.87 20.44
CA ILE A 537 24.67 128.45 20.84
C ILE A 537 23.39 127.61 20.60
N SER A 538 22.93 127.59 19.35
CA SER A 538 21.73 126.86 18.91
C SER A 538 22.00 125.92 17.74
N ALA A 539 22.98 126.22 16.87
CA ALA A 539 23.31 125.37 15.73
C ALA A 539 24.07 124.10 16.14
N GLU A 540 25.23 124.23 16.81
CA GLU A 540 26.11 123.10 17.15
C GLU A 540 25.46 122.05 18.07
N ILE A 541 24.50 122.46 18.90
CA ILE A 541 23.75 121.52 19.77
C ILE A 541 22.66 120.79 18.98
N GLU A 542 21.95 121.44 18.06
CA GLU A 542 21.04 120.71 17.17
C GLU A 542 21.80 119.81 16.21
N GLU A 543 22.94 120.24 15.68
CA GLU A 543 23.76 119.45 14.75
C GLU A 543 24.35 118.21 15.43
N SER A 544 24.96 118.34 16.62
CA SER A 544 25.46 117.18 17.38
C SER A 544 24.35 116.28 17.97
N LEU A 545 23.16 116.80 18.27
CA LEU A 545 21.99 115.97 18.60
C LEU A 545 21.43 115.26 17.37
N TRP A 546 21.50 115.86 16.18
CA TRP A 546 21.15 115.22 14.92
C TRP A 546 22.17 114.14 14.54
N GLU A 547 23.47 114.39 14.68
CA GLU A 547 24.52 113.39 14.46
C GLU A 547 24.34 112.21 15.41
N THR A 548 24.25 112.43 16.73
CA THR A 548 24.06 111.33 17.69
C THR A 548 22.71 110.62 17.52
N ALA A 549 21.64 111.30 17.09
CA ALA A 549 20.38 110.65 16.72
C ALA A 549 20.48 109.84 15.41
N LEU A 550 21.33 110.25 14.46
CA LEU A 550 21.57 109.58 13.19
C LEU A 550 22.52 108.38 13.37
N GLU A 551 23.53 108.49 14.25
CA GLU A 551 24.33 107.38 14.76
C GLU A 551 23.47 106.37 15.53
N LEU A 552 22.60 106.82 16.44
CA LEU A 552 21.66 105.93 17.12
C LEU A 552 20.70 105.26 16.14
N ARG A 553 20.20 105.98 15.13
CA ARG A 553 19.40 105.38 14.04
C ARG A 553 20.21 104.37 13.22
N ALA A 554 21.49 104.61 12.97
CA ALA A 554 22.37 103.68 12.28
C ALA A 554 22.65 102.44 13.14
N ALA A 555 22.97 102.61 14.42
CA ALA A 555 23.21 101.53 15.38
C ALA A 555 21.95 100.68 15.62
N VAL A 556 20.76 101.30 15.74
CA VAL A 556 19.48 100.58 15.78
C VAL A 556 19.20 99.87 14.46
N SER A 557 19.53 100.46 13.31
CA SER A 557 19.40 99.77 12.01
C SER A 557 20.33 98.56 11.90
N GLN A 558 21.57 98.68 12.38
CA GLN A 558 22.52 97.55 12.47
C GLN A 558 22.04 96.49 13.46
N LEU A 559 21.51 96.88 14.61
CA LEU A 559 20.93 95.94 15.58
C LEU A 559 19.71 95.21 15.00
N VAL A 560 18.88 95.89 14.20
CA VAL A 560 17.75 95.29 13.48
C VAL A 560 18.23 94.35 12.36
N THR A 561 19.26 94.69 11.59
CA THR A 561 19.79 93.76 10.57
C THR A 561 20.44 92.54 11.22
N VAL A 562 21.28 92.71 12.25
CA VAL A 562 21.90 91.61 13.00
C VAL A 562 20.85 90.75 13.70
N SER A 563 19.83 91.34 14.32
CA SER A 563 18.70 90.61 14.91
C SER A 563 17.93 89.83 13.84
N SER A 564 17.67 90.42 12.67
CA SER A 564 17.01 89.70 11.55
C SER A 564 17.87 88.58 10.96
N GLN A 565 19.20 88.71 11.01
CA GLN A 565 20.15 87.68 10.56
C GLN A 565 20.22 86.53 11.57
N SER A 566 20.32 86.82 12.87
CA SER A 566 20.22 85.82 13.92
C SER A 566 18.86 85.11 13.91
N GLN A 567 17.75 85.84 13.77
CA GLN A 567 16.42 85.23 13.66
C GLN A 567 16.31 84.30 12.44
N LYS A 568 16.94 84.63 11.31
CA LYS A 568 17.02 83.75 10.13
C LYS A 568 17.93 82.54 10.36
N ALA A 569 19.10 82.72 10.98
CA ALA A 569 19.99 81.61 11.33
C ALA A 569 19.29 80.62 12.26
N ASN A 570 18.72 81.10 13.38
CA ASN A 570 17.96 80.29 14.32
C ASN A 570 16.74 79.62 13.66
N HIS A 571 16.08 80.29 12.69
CA HIS A 571 14.96 79.68 11.95
C HIS A 571 15.44 78.55 11.02
N ASN A 572 16.58 78.72 10.35
CA ASN A 572 17.18 77.68 9.52
C ASN A 572 17.65 76.49 10.38
N GLU A 573 18.29 76.73 11.52
CA GLU A 573 18.68 75.70 12.50
C GLU A 573 17.46 74.91 13.00
N VAL A 574 16.35 75.60 13.33
CA VAL A 574 15.10 74.94 13.72
C VAL A 574 14.47 74.15 12.57
N GLN A 575 14.55 74.63 11.32
CA GLN A 575 14.11 73.85 10.14
C GLN A 575 14.98 72.61 9.92
N GLU A 576 16.30 72.72 10.08
CA GLU A 576 17.23 71.61 9.90
C GLU A 576 17.06 70.56 10.99
N LEU A 577 16.96 70.97 12.25
CA LEU A 577 16.62 70.07 13.37
C LEU A 577 15.24 69.41 13.19
N GLN A 578 14.25 70.14 12.68
CA GLN A 578 12.93 69.57 12.37
C GLN A 578 13.01 68.54 11.23
N ALA A 579 13.83 68.78 10.21
CA ALA A 579 14.06 67.82 9.13
C ALA A 579 14.80 66.57 9.65
N GLN A 580 15.84 66.73 10.47
CA GLN A 580 16.56 65.62 11.11
C GLN A 580 15.63 64.81 12.04
N ILE A 581 14.74 65.46 12.81
CA ILE A 581 13.73 64.78 13.63
C ILE A 581 12.78 63.94 12.75
N SER A 582 12.29 64.50 11.64
CA SER A 582 11.40 63.75 10.73
C SER A 582 12.13 62.64 9.95
N GLU A 583 13.40 62.81 9.61
CA GLU A 583 14.20 61.73 9.04
C GLU A 583 14.41 60.60 10.07
N HIS A 584 14.78 60.93 11.31
CA HIS A 584 14.90 59.94 12.38
C HIS A 584 13.56 59.26 12.74
N GLN A 585 12.43 59.96 12.63
CA GLN A 585 11.10 59.34 12.75
C GLN A 585 10.87 58.29 11.66
N HIS A 586 11.12 58.62 10.39
CA HIS A 586 10.98 57.64 9.29
C HIS A 586 12.03 56.50 9.37
N GLN A 587 13.23 56.77 9.86
CA GLN A 587 14.22 55.73 10.16
C GLN A 587 13.72 54.78 11.27
N LEU A 588 13.09 55.29 12.33
CA LEU A 588 12.48 54.47 13.38
C LEU A 588 11.29 53.67 12.85
N GLU A 589 10.36 54.27 12.10
CA GLU A 589 9.24 53.56 11.47
C GLU A 589 9.72 52.45 10.52
N SER A 590 10.80 52.69 9.78
CA SER A 590 11.46 51.70 8.91
C SER A 590 12.13 50.57 9.71
N LEU A 591 12.75 50.88 10.85
CA LEU A 591 13.34 49.89 11.75
C LEU A 591 12.27 49.05 12.46
N GLU A 592 11.18 49.66 12.94
CA GLU A 592 10.06 48.99 13.59
C GLU A 592 9.33 48.05 12.62
N SER A 593 9.01 48.52 11.41
CA SER A 593 8.38 47.68 10.38
C SER A 593 9.30 46.54 9.91
N ARG A 594 10.62 46.76 9.83
CA ARG A 594 11.59 45.68 9.56
C ARG A 594 11.67 44.67 10.71
N LEU A 595 11.66 45.12 11.96
CA LEU A 595 11.66 44.24 13.13
C LEU A 595 10.36 43.45 13.24
N GLN A 596 9.22 44.05 12.93
CA GLN A 596 7.93 43.34 12.86
C GLN A 596 7.96 42.27 11.77
N ALA A 597 8.46 42.59 10.57
CA ALA A 597 8.61 41.61 9.49
C ALA A 597 9.57 40.46 9.86
N GLU A 598 10.63 40.72 10.65
CA GLU A 598 11.48 39.67 11.22
C GLU A 598 10.75 38.83 12.28
N ILE A 599 9.90 39.42 13.12
CA ILE A 599 9.07 38.69 14.09
C ILE A 599 8.06 37.80 13.35
N ASP A 600 7.32 38.34 12.39
CA ASP A 600 6.35 37.60 11.58
C ASP A 600 7.02 36.44 10.82
N ALA A 601 8.24 36.65 10.29
CA ALA A 601 9.03 35.60 9.64
C ALA A 601 9.52 34.52 10.61
N ARG A 602 9.89 34.89 11.86
CA ARG A 602 10.27 33.95 12.92
C ARG A 602 9.05 33.13 13.37
N ASP A 603 7.90 33.76 13.59
CA ASP A 603 6.66 33.10 13.98
C ASP A 603 6.13 32.18 12.87
N ALA A 604 6.21 32.60 11.60
CA ALA A 604 5.91 31.73 10.46
C ALA A 604 6.86 30.51 10.39
N ASN A 605 8.12 30.64 10.81
CA ASN A 605 9.06 29.53 10.89
C ASN A 605 8.83 28.64 12.13
N ILE A 606 8.45 29.20 13.28
CA ILE A 606 8.00 28.46 14.46
C ILE A 606 6.74 27.64 14.14
N ALA A 607 5.78 28.23 13.40
CA ALA A 607 4.58 27.52 12.94
C ALA A 607 4.90 26.36 11.98
N LYS A 608 5.86 26.54 11.06
CA LYS A 608 6.37 25.44 10.20
C LYS A 608 7.02 24.34 11.04
N LEU A 609 7.90 24.68 11.98
CA LEU A 609 8.59 23.72 12.85
C LEU A 609 7.60 22.95 13.73
N ASN A 610 6.62 23.63 14.34
CA ASN A 610 5.55 22.99 15.12
C ASN A 610 4.70 22.03 14.27
N LYS A 611 4.41 22.39 13.01
CA LYS A 611 3.72 21.49 12.07
C LYS A 611 4.56 20.25 11.74
N THR A 612 5.87 20.42 11.51
CA THR A 612 6.80 19.29 11.30
C THR A 612 6.90 18.40 12.54
N LEU A 613 7.00 18.99 13.73
CA LEU A 613 7.03 18.25 15.02
C LEU A 613 5.73 17.49 15.27
N GLN A 614 4.57 18.06 14.91
CA GLN A 614 3.28 17.36 15.01
C GLN A 614 3.22 16.14 14.09
N VAL A 615 3.77 16.24 12.87
CA VAL A 615 3.88 15.11 11.94
C VAL A 615 4.86 14.05 12.46
N SER A 616 6.03 14.44 12.98
CA SER A 616 6.97 13.48 13.55
C SER A 616 6.44 12.78 14.80
N PHE A 617 5.70 13.49 15.67
CA PHE A 617 5.03 12.91 16.82
C PHE A 617 3.93 11.91 16.42
N GLN A 618 3.15 12.20 15.38
CA GLN A 618 2.16 11.28 14.85
C GLN A 618 2.82 10.02 14.25
N ALA A 619 3.91 10.18 13.51
CA ALA A 619 4.70 9.06 12.99
C ALA A 619 5.36 8.24 14.11
N GLU A 620 5.87 8.88 15.17
CA GLU A 620 6.41 8.18 16.35
C GLU A 620 5.32 7.36 17.04
N LYS A 621 4.12 7.93 17.21
CA LYS A 621 2.97 7.20 17.78
C LYS A 621 2.59 5.99 16.94
N GLU A 622 2.55 6.13 15.61
CA GLU A 622 2.27 5.02 14.69
C GLU A 622 3.35 3.93 14.79
N LEU A 623 4.63 4.30 14.91
CA LEU A 623 5.72 3.36 15.17
C LEU A 623 5.58 2.66 16.53
N GLN A 624 5.20 3.39 17.60
CA GLN A 624 4.95 2.79 18.91
C GLN A 624 3.76 1.80 18.87
N ASP A 625 2.70 2.10 18.13
CA ASP A 625 1.54 1.21 17.99
C ASP A 625 1.87 -0.02 17.12
N ILE A 626 2.73 0.11 16.11
CA ILE A 626 3.31 -1.03 15.36
C ILE A 626 4.19 -1.89 16.28
N MET A 627 5.04 -1.28 17.12
CA MET A 627 5.87 -2.00 18.08
C MET A 627 5.02 -2.79 19.09
N ARG A 628 3.98 -2.18 19.68
CA ARG A 628 3.03 -2.87 20.58
C ARG A 628 2.35 -4.06 19.90
N GLN A 629 2.02 -3.93 18.62
CA GLN A 629 1.43 -5.01 17.84
C GLN A 629 2.46 -6.13 17.54
N GLN A 630 3.72 -5.81 17.30
CA GLN A 630 4.80 -6.79 17.16
C GLN A 630 5.12 -7.51 18.49
N GLU A 631 5.16 -6.78 19.62
CA GLU A 631 5.29 -7.36 20.97
C GLU A 631 4.15 -8.36 21.25
N LYS A 632 2.91 -7.99 20.92
CA LYS A 632 1.74 -8.87 21.04
C LYS A 632 1.84 -10.11 20.14
N GLN A 633 2.34 -9.97 18.92
CA GLN A 633 2.61 -11.11 18.02
C GLN A 633 3.74 -12.00 18.56
N MET A 634 4.79 -11.41 19.16
CA MET A 634 5.89 -12.13 19.77
C MET A 634 5.41 -12.96 20.98
N LEU A 635 4.58 -12.38 21.86
CA LEU A 635 3.94 -13.10 22.96
C LEU A 635 3.08 -14.26 22.45
N GLN A 636 2.23 -14.04 21.44
CA GLN A 636 1.44 -15.11 20.82
C GLN A 636 2.28 -16.23 20.20
N LEU A 637 3.49 -15.93 19.69
CA LEU A 637 4.43 -16.94 19.21
C LEU A 637 5.12 -17.68 20.37
N ILE A 638 5.42 -17.00 21.47
CA ILE A 638 5.95 -17.62 22.70
C ILE A 638 4.90 -18.57 23.29
N ASP A 639 3.65 -18.13 23.45
CA ASP A 639 2.54 -18.95 23.96
C ASP A 639 2.36 -20.23 23.13
N ARG A 640 2.25 -20.10 21.81
CA ARG A 640 2.19 -21.24 20.87
C ARG A 640 3.42 -22.14 20.93
N SER A 641 4.61 -21.58 21.14
CA SER A 641 5.81 -22.39 21.32
C SER A 641 5.76 -23.19 22.64
N GLY A 642 5.18 -22.60 23.69
CA GLY A 642 4.86 -23.25 24.95
C GLY A 642 3.91 -24.42 24.77
N GLU A 643 2.77 -24.20 24.10
CA GLU A 643 1.80 -25.25 23.71
C GLU A 643 2.49 -26.40 22.94
N VAL A 644 3.32 -26.08 21.95
CA VAL A 644 4.08 -27.07 21.18
C VAL A 644 5.07 -27.84 22.06
N THR A 645 5.74 -27.20 23.03
CA THR A 645 6.61 -27.92 23.98
C THR A 645 5.82 -28.81 24.95
N HIS A 646 4.63 -28.39 25.40
CA HIS A 646 3.74 -29.19 26.23
C HIS A 646 3.26 -30.43 25.48
N LEU A 647 2.68 -30.25 24.29
CA LEU A 647 2.21 -31.34 23.43
C LEU A 647 3.34 -32.31 23.06
N LYS A 648 4.58 -31.81 22.87
CA LYS A 648 5.76 -32.65 22.63
C LYS A 648 6.16 -33.48 23.85
N ALA A 649 6.04 -32.94 25.06
CA ALA A 649 6.28 -33.68 26.30
C ALA A 649 5.18 -34.74 26.51
N GLU A 650 3.92 -34.39 26.28
CA GLU A 650 2.77 -35.30 26.38
C GLU A 650 2.85 -36.44 25.36
N VAL A 651 3.17 -36.16 24.09
CA VAL A 651 3.42 -37.18 23.06
C VAL A 651 4.59 -38.09 23.46
N SER A 652 5.64 -37.55 24.09
CA SER A 652 6.77 -38.35 24.58
C SER A 652 6.35 -39.27 25.75
N HIS A 653 5.47 -38.79 26.64
CA HIS A 653 4.91 -39.58 27.74
C HIS A 653 3.99 -40.70 27.23
N LEU A 654 3.10 -40.40 26.29
CA LEU A 654 2.22 -41.38 25.63
C LEU A 654 3.02 -42.44 24.86
N GLN A 655 4.12 -42.06 24.19
CA GLN A 655 5.03 -43.00 23.55
C GLN A 655 5.72 -43.94 24.55
N HIS A 656 6.12 -43.46 25.72
CA HIS A 656 6.64 -44.31 26.80
C HIS A 656 5.57 -45.28 27.32
N LEU A 657 4.35 -44.81 27.59
CA LEU A 657 3.25 -45.66 28.05
C LEU A 657 2.89 -46.75 27.01
N LEU A 658 2.82 -46.40 25.73
CA LEU A 658 2.59 -47.33 24.62
C LEU A 658 3.69 -48.41 24.58
N ARG A 659 4.97 -48.02 24.64
CA ARG A 659 6.09 -48.97 24.70
C ARG A 659 6.00 -49.92 25.89
N ARG A 660 5.59 -49.42 27.06
CA ARG A 660 5.41 -50.24 28.26
C ARG A 660 4.37 -51.34 28.00
N VAL A 661 3.18 -50.96 27.53
CA VAL A 661 2.08 -51.89 27.19
C VAL A 661 2.47 -52.85 26.06
N GLU A 662 3.18 -52.39 25.03
CA GLU A 662 3.72 -53.27 23.98
C GLU A 662 4.72 -54.31 24.53
N THR A 663 5.52 -53.95 25.53
CA THR A 663 6.48 -54.89 26.14
C THR A 663 5.81 -55.86 27.11
N GLU A 664 4.81 -55.41 27.86
CA GLU A 664 3.92 -56.26 28.67
C GLU A 664 3.20 -57.30 27.78
N ALA A 665 2.57 -56.85 26.70
CA ALA A 665 1.94 -57.71 25.72
C ALA A 665 2.93 -58.70 25.08
N ARG A 666 4.14 -58.25 24.70
CA ARG A 666 5.17 -59.14 24.14
C ARG A 666 5.62 -60.23 25.12
N VAL A 667 5.77 -59.93 26.41
CA VAL A 667 6.06 -60.96 27.43
C VAL A 667 4.94 -62.00 27.50
N LEU A 668 3.69 -61.56 27.53
CA LEU A 668 2.54 -62.47 27.56
C LEU A 668 2.47 -63.36 26.30
N TRP A 669 2.73 -62.80 25.11
CA TRP A 669 2.78 -63.55 23.84
C TRP A 669 3.97 -64.51 23.74
N GLU A 670 5.12 -64.17 24.33
CA GLU A 670 6.29 -65.06 24.40
C GLU A 670 6.05 -66.22 25.38
N GLU A 671 5.49 -65.95 26.56
CA GLU A 671 5.26 -66.98 27.59
C GLU A 671 4.13 -67.96 27.19
N VAL A 672 3.08 -67.48 26.49
CA VAL A 672 2.05 -68.33 25.88
C VAL A 672 2.64 -69.21 24.77
N ARG A 673 3.63 -68.71 24.02
CA ARG A 673 4.29 -69.45 22.92
C ARG A 673 5.34 -70.46 23.42
N GLY A 674 5.97 -70.19 24.57
CA GLY A 674 7.02 -71.03 25.15
C GLY A 674 6.55 -72.31 25.86
N ARG A 675 5.24 -72.59 25.88
CA ARG A 675 4.66 -73.74 26.59
C ARG A 675 4.45 -74.96 25.68
N GLU A 676 5.04 -76.08 26.06
CA GLU A 676 4.58 -77.39 25.64
C GLU A 676 3.20 -77.70 26.28
N PRO A 677 2.31 -78.47 25.63
CA PRO A 677 0.91 -78.63 26.06
C PRO A 677 0.70 -79.52 27.30
N SER A 678 1.75 -79.89 28.03
CA SER A 678 1.69 -80.81 29.18
C SER A 678 2.25 -80.23 30.48
N VAL A 679 1.35 -80.07 31.46
CA VAL A 679 1.64 -79.92 32.91
C VAL A 679 2.38 -78.64 33.35
N THR A 680 1.61 -77.59 33.61
CA THR A 680 1.64 -76.75 34.84
C THR A 680 0.58 -75.66 34.72
N THR A 681 0.04 -75.17 35.83
CA THR A 681 -0.73 -73.90 35.84
C THR A 681 0.15 -72.74 35.35
N LEU A 682 -0.42 -71.62 34.90
CA LEU A 682 0.36 -70.39 34.83
C LEU A 682 0.73 -70.01 36.27
N ASP A 683 2.02 -70.01 36.58
CA ASP A 683 2.52 -69.36 37.76
C ASP A 683 2.52 -67.85 37.49
N ALA A 684 1.54 -67.16 38.07
CA ALA A 684 1.36 -65.73 37.87
C ALA A 684 2.56 -64.94 38.41
N GLU A 685 3.24 -65.43 39.45
CA GLU A 685 4.37 -64.75 40.08
C GLU A 685 5.59 -64.74 39.14
N ALA A 686 5.89 -65.86 38.48
CA ALA A 686 6.96 -65.94 37.49
C ALA A 686 6.72 -65.07 36.24
N VAL A 687 5.46 -64.90 35.82
CA VAL A 687 5.09 -63.97 34.72
C VAL A 687 5.22 -62.52 35.18
N GLN A 688 4.74 -62.21 36.39
CA GLN A 688 4.86 -60.89 37.01
C GLN A 688 6.34 -60.49 37.16
N GLU A 689 7.21 -61.40 37.60
CA GLU A 689 8.65 -61.19 37.72
C GLU A 689 9.30 -60.90 36.36
N LYS A 690 8.99 -61.69 35.32
CA LYS A 690 9.47 -61.43 33.95
C LYS A 690 9.01 -60.07 33.41
N VAL A 691 7.78 -59.66 33.70
CA VAL A 691 7.27 -58.33 33.34
C VAL A 691 8.03 -57.23 34.08
N LEU A 692 8.19 -57.34 35.41
CA LEU A 692 8.93 -56.39 36.24
C LEU A 692 10.40 -56.26 35.80
N LEU A 693 11.08 -57.38 35.53
CA LEU A 693 12.46 -57.39 35.04
C LEU A 693 12.58 -56.71 33.67
N ARG A 694 11.62 -56.90 32.74
CA ARG A 694 11.64 -56.17 31.45
C ARG A 694 11.27 -54.70 31.58
N GLN A 695 10.35 -54.34 32.49
CA GLN A 695 10.05 -52.95 32.82
C GLN A 695 11.30 -52.23 33.37
N GLU A 696 12.00 -52.82 34.34
CA GLU A 696 13.19 -52.20 34.92
C GLU A 696 14.37 -52.16 33.93
N VAL A 697 14.54 -53.18 33.07
CA VAL A 697 15.52 -53.14 31.95
C VAL A 697 15.18 -52.04 30.93
N ASN A 698 13.91 -51.78 30.64
CA ASN A 698 13.51 -50.68 29.75
C ASN A 698 13.74 -49.31 30.41
N LYS A 699 13.38 -49.15 31.68
CA LYS A 699 13.66 -47.96 32.50
C LYS A 699 15.16 -47.66 32.60
N LEU A 700 16.01 -48.68 32.75
CA LEU A 700 17.47 -48.54 32.70
C LEU A 700 17.98 -48.12 31.31
N ARG A 701 17.38 -48.62 30.21
CA ARG A 701 17.69 -48.17 28.84
C ARG A 701 17.25 -46.72 28.60
N GLU A 702 16.15 -46.28 29.20
CA GLU A 702 15.66 -44.92 29.07
C GLU A 702 16.49 -43.92 29.90
N LEU A 703 16.91 -44.30 31.12
CA LEU A 703 17.92 -43.55 31.88
C LEU A 703 19.28 -43.47 31.16
N LEU A 704 19.68 -44.54 30.46
CA LEU A 704 20.88 -44.53 29.60
C LEU A 704 20.72 -43.56 28.42
N LEU A 705 19.55 -43.53 27.78
CA LEU A 705 19.26 -42.59 26.68
C LEU A 705 19.16 -41.14 27.16
N GLU A 706 18.59 -40.88 28.34
CA GLU A 706 18.50 -39.53 28.91
C GLU A 706 19.88 -39.01 29.30
N THR A 707 20.65 -39.80 30.05
CA THR A 707 22.05 -39.44 30.35
C THR A 707 22.91 -39.33 29.09
N GLN A 708 22.60 -40.05 28.00
CA GLN A 708 23.25 -39.86 26.70
C GLN A 708 22.87 -38.53 26.04
N ARG A 709 21.61 -38.08 26.16
CA ARG A 709 21.15 -36.74 25.71
C ARG A 709 21.81 -35.64 26.53
N ASP A 710 21.84 -35.76 27.85
CA ASP A 710 22.52 -34.82 28.75
C ASP A 710 24.00 -34.69 28.39
N ASN A 711 24.69 -35.82 28.16
CA ASN A 711 26.09 -35.83 27.71
C ASN A 711 26.29 -35.38 26.25
N GLN A 712 25.24 -35.20 25.46
CA GLN A 712 25.31 -34.52 24.15
C GLN A 712 25.08 -33.01 24.30
N GLU A 713 24.12 -32.59 25.12
CA GLU A 713 23.82 -31.17 25.33
C GLU A 713 24.93 -30.48 26.13
N GLN A 714 25.46 -31.13 27.17
CA GLN A 714 26.66 -30.71 27.90
C GLN A 714 27.85 -30.50 26.94
N ARG A 715 27.99 -31.34 25.90
CA ARG A 715 29.01 -31.19 24.85
C ARG A 715 28.72 -30.01 23.94
N ARG A 716 27.50 -29.83 23.42
CA ARG A 716 27.10 -28.65 22.63
C ARG A 716 27.35 -27.34 23.38
N ILE A 717 27.05 -27.30 24.68
CA ILE A 717 27.32 -26.14 25.55
C ILE A 717 28.83 -25.87 25.68
N GLN A 718 29.65 -26.91 25.76
CA GLN A 718 31.12 -26.78 25.79
C GLN A 718 31.70 -26.38 24.43
N GLU A 719 31.20 -26.93 23.32
CA GLU A 719 31.57 -26.60 21.95
C GLU A 719 31.18 -25.16 21.60
N GLY A 720 30.00 -24.69 22.02
CA GLY A 720 29.56 -23.31 21.89
C GLY A 720 30.45 -22.33 22.67
N LYS A 721 30.80 -22.67 23.92
CA LYS A 721 31.77 -21.90 24.73
C LYS A 721 33.16 -21.87 24.09
N LEU A 722 33.65 -23.01 23.59
CA LEU A 722 34.92 -23.10 22.86
C LEU A 722 34.90 -22.16 21.65
N HIS A 723 33.85 -22.23 20.82
CA HIS A 723 33.71 -21.38 19.64
C HIS A 723 33.64 -19.90 20.00
N GLN A 724 32.92 -19.53 21.08
CA GLN A 724 32.87 -18.15 21.58
C GLN A 724 34.24 -17.66 22.07
N THR A 725 35.01 -18.50 22.78
CA THR A 725 36.39 -18.13 23.15
C THR A 725 37.32 -18.03 21.93
N GLN A 726 37.09 -18.82 20.89
CA GLN A 726 37.88 -18.77 19.65
C GLN A 726 37.56 -17.54 18.79
N THR A 727 36.30 -17.08 18.74
CA THR A 727 35.94 -15.84 18.04
C THR A 727 36.41 -14.60 18.80
N LEU A 728 36.40 -14.63 20.14
CA LEU A 728 37.04 -13.60 20.97
C LEU A 728 38.57 -13.60 20.79
N LEU A 729 39.23 -14.75 20.74
CA LEU A 729 40.67 -14.82 20.47
C LEU A 729 41.00 -14.20 19.10
N ARG A 730 40.25 -14.54 18.05
CA ARG A 730 40.41 -13.95 16.71
C ARG A 730 40.16 -12.44 16.67
N SER A 731 39.24 -11.91 17.48
CA SER A 731 39.02 -10.46 17.56
C SER A 731 40.15 -9.76 18.32
N HIS A 732 40.71 -10.39 19.35
CA HIS A 732 41.93 -9.92 20.03
C HIS A 732 43.16 -9.95 19.09
N GLU A 733 43.35 -11.02 18.33
CA GLU A 733 44.39 -11.12 17.29
C GLU A 733 44.24 -10.01 16.25
N ALA A 734 43.03 -9.79 15.72
CA ALA A 734 42.75 -8.72 14.76
C ALA A 734 42.93 -7.30 15.34
N MET A 735 42.63 -7.09 16.62
CA MET A 735 42.94 -5.83 17.32
C MET A 735 44.45 -5.66 17.53
N GLN A 736 45.18 -6.74 17.84
CA GLN A 736 46.64 -6.71 18.00
C GLN A 736 47.35 -6.40 16.68
N GLU A 737 46.91 -6.95 15.55
CA GLU A 737 47.45 -6.58 14.23
C GLU A 737 47.13 -5.13 13.85
N LYS A 738 45.91 -4.62 14.14
CA LYS A 738 45.60 -3.19 13.97
C LYS A 738 46.47 -2.27 14.83
N ILE A 739 46.81 -2.69 16.06
CA ILE A 739 47.73 -1.96 16.92
C ILE A 739 49.15 -1.99 16.35
N LYS A 740 49.63 -3.13 15.83
CA LYS A 740 50.92 -3.23 15.14
C LYS A 740 50.97 -2.34 13.89
N GLU A 741 49.92 -2.36 13.07
CA GLU A 741 49.79 -1.52 11.88
C GLU A 741 49.86 -0.03 12.26
N ALA A 742 49.06 0.40 13.24
CA ALA A 742 49.03 1.77 13.75
C ALA A 742 50.34 2.21 14.42
N LEU A 743 51.10 1.30 15.03
CA LEU A 743 52.45 1.58 15.53
C LEU A 743 53.51 1.61 14.42
N SER A 744 53.33 0.85 13.34
CA SER A 744 54.24 0.80 12.20
C SER A 744 54.14 1.99 11.24
N SER A 745 52.99 2.69 11.25
CA SER A 745 52.76 3.91 10.46
C SER A 745 53.30 5.19 11.12
N ILE A 746 53.73 5.13 12.38
CA ILE A 746 54.37 6.26 13.08
C ILE A 746 55.78 6.48 12.50
N PRO A 747 56.14 7.69 12.01
CA PRO A 747 57.46 7.95 11.46
C PRO A 747 58.60 7.71 12.47
N ALA A 748 59.70 7.11 11.99
CA ALA A 748 60.84 6.71 12.84
C ALA A 748 61.48 7.88 13.64
N ALA A 749 61.38 9.11 13.13
CA ALA A 749 61.84 10.32 13.84
C ALA A 749 61.02 10.60 15.12
N VAL A 750 59.74 10.26 15.13
CA VAL A 750 58.85 10.43 16.30
C VAL A 750 59.07 9.30 17.31
N THR A 751 59.22 8.05 16.84
CA THR A 751 59.50 6.90 17.72
C THR A 751 60.90 6.96 18.34
N ALA A 752 61.85 7.66 17.73
CA ALA A 752 63.15 7.96 18.35
C ALA A 752 63.01 8.91 19.56
N GLY A 753 61.99 9.78 19.57
CA GLY A 753 61.82 10.83 20.58
C GLY A 753 61.14 10.41 21.89
N SER A 754 60.38 9.30 21.93
CA SER A 754 59.73 8.83 23.16
C SER A 754 60.06 7.37 23.51
N ARG A 755 60.56 7.19 24.74
CA ARG A 755 60.96 5.88 25.29
C ARG A 755 59.77 4.92 25.46
N GLU A 756 58.57 5.46 25.64
CA GLU A 756 57.33 4.71 25.80
C GLU A 756 56.88 4.03 24.51
N LEU A 757 56.97 4.72 23.35
CA LEU A 757 56.73 4.09 22.05
C LEU A 757 57.77 3.02 21.72
N GLN A 758 59.04 3.21 22.11
CA GLN A 758 60.08 2.21 21.93
C GLN A 758 59.79 0.94 22.74
N ASN A 759 59.40 1.08 24.01
CA ASN A 759 58.98 -0.04 24.86
C ASN A 759 57.75 -0.77 24.27
N LEU A 760 56.77 -0.05 23.73
CA LEU A 760 55.58 -0.63 23.10
C LEU A 760 55.91 -1.37 21.79
N LEU A 761 56.73 -0.78 20.91
CA LEU A 761 57.22 -1.45 19.71
C LEU A 761 57.96 -2.75 20.04
N GLN A 762 58.80 -2.74 21.08
CA GLN A 762 59.51 -3.92 21.56
C GLN A 762 58.54 -4.98 22.14
N TYR A 763 57.51 -4.56 22.89
CA TYR A 763 56.48 -5.46 23.43
C TYR A 763 55.66 -6.16 22.33
N PHE A 764 55.36 -5.46 21.22
CA PHE A 764 54.68 -6.06 20.06
C PHE A 764 55.62 -6.74 19.04
N GLY A 765 56.93 -6.80 19.33
CA GLY A 765 57.94 -7.48 18.50
C GLY A 765 58.33 -6.74 17.21
N LEU A 766 57.96 -5.47 17.08
CA LEU A 766 58.23 -4.66 15.89
C LEU A 766 59.64 -4.05 15.97
N LYS A 767 60.43 -4.22 14.91
CA LYS A 767 61.75 -3.59 14.78
C LYS A 767 61.60 -2.12 14.40
N LEU A 768 62.32 -1.25 15.09
CA LEU A 768 62.56 0.13 14.63
C LEU A 768 63.18 0.08 13.23
N ARG A 769 62.52 0.73 12.26
CA ARG A 769 63.08 0.93 10.92
C ARG A 769 64.20 1.95 11.04
N GLU A 770 65.45 1.49 10.97
CA GLU A 770 66.62 2.37 10.97
C GLU A 770 66.47 3.41 9.85
N GLY A 771 66.48 4.69 10.22
CA GLY A 771 66.40 5.78 9.27
C GLY A 771 67.66 5.80 8.42
N ALA A 772 67.50 5.91 7.10
CA ALA A 772 68.64 6.00 6.20
C ALA A 772 69.52 7.21 6.56
N ARG A 773 70.78 6.94 6.90
CA ARG A 773 71.83 7.95 6.83
C ARG A 773 72.20 8.11 5.36
N ASP A 774 71.60 9.10 4.70
CA ASP A 774 72.12 9.81 3.53
C ASP A 774 71.15 10.97 3.23
N SER A 775 71.60 12.19 2.91
CA SER A 775 72.95 12.74 3.03
C SER A 775 72.83 14.25 3.27
N GLY A 776 73.79 14.83 3.99
CA GLY A 776 73.86 16.28 4.20
C GLY A 776 75.21 16.79 3.74
N ASP A 777 75.26 17.41 2.56
CA ASP A 777 76.43 18.14 2.07
C ASP A 777 76.01 19.28 1.11
N ALA A 778 76.85 20.30 1.05
CA ALA A 778 76.57 21.66 0.57
C ALA A 778 75.94 21.81 -0.84
N LEU A 779 74.84 22.59 -0.92
CA LEU A 779 74.88 24.01 -1.31
C LEU A 779 73.58 24.77 -0.98
#